data_AF-A0A1S2MER4-F1
#
_entry.id   AF-A0A1S2MER4-F1
#
_cell.length_a   1.000
_cell.length_b   1.000
_cell.length_c   1.000
_cell.angle_alpha   90.00
_cell.angle_beta   90.00
_cell.angle_gamma   90.00
#
_symmetry.space_group_name_H-M   'P 1'
#
loop_
_entity.id
_entity.type
_entity.pdbx_description
1 polymer ?
#
loop_
_entity_poly.entity_id
_entity_poly.type
_entity_poly.pdbx_seq_one_letter_code
_entity_poly.pdbx_strand_id
1 'polypeptide(L)'
;MMQKKEARKKLIVFLCFIIFLHINPFIPSSLVVMGNELETEEGEQDPDQTEEGEEFIKQSEAQQDLAITILTPETGLSFNELIEVNGEVTGSIEETVEITLLVYNYGEEDVFKQYEKIAVDADDHTWIYVINLSETENEDQYVYEDGTYLLQATLNDDEEISSNEVTFTVDRKAPEIEITSPTSDLTNQAIIAGETESGAIVTLYIEGETEAFTDPIISNDEGKFVFELNELQDGKHTFIVTVTNELGNIAETEITFVYDGTSPFVSTNSLFPKPNMSQVSVETLKVKAKIMDENIDLTSVVTPIEVTEQGTGKKVTGTYDIVDETIIFTPNSGEIKPNTKYFVIINPTITDKAGNFIHSRNWSFTTATSTNVGSPHGGYTNNTNSCKICHGVHAASEPKIEQVNLEYADDPNKELKEKVVPDAINGYCMTCHDGTVASNMTNHQNKKSDHNMQLVRKGDNKVVSQSCGNCHNVHLDSHSSNPNLLKDHFVFDHVGIAGVGKIDSSERLCESCHQYDLLDVLNEDQYQVFSYRHWNTSQEEIDGDHFGSVDDYRLCLRCHNEEYANTYKNVEDIETHYKNTNSGHNIAFSKIKDGTLLDGNMPCATCHETHSSPNDKLIKSELGVNADLLIGWSSSDERSFCLSCHNNETEVFGITVPLPMTRTNGNPIGPHQSTSDRACSDCHGGESKTFVEAAHSPSRRGN
;
A
#
# COMPACT_ATOMS: atom_id res chain seq x y z
N MET A 1 22.08 30.00 -7.22
CA MET A 1 22.81 30.54 -6.05
C MET A 1 24.30 30.27 -6.28
N MET A 2 25.20 31.23 -6.08
CA MET A 2 26.62 31.12 -6.49
C MET A 2 27.56 30.67 -5.36
N GLN A 3 28.69 30.05 -5.77
CA GLN A 3 29.91 29.78 -5.00
C GLN A 3 29.82 28.81 -3.79
N LYS A 4 30.50 27.67 -3.93
CA LYS A 4 31.87 27.54 -3.41
C LYS A 4 32.67 26.49 -4.18
N LYS A 5 33.96 26.75 -4.39
CA LYS A 5 34.90 25.89 -5.13
C LYS A 5 36.28 25.92 -4.44
N GLU A 6 37.04 24.84 -4.62
CA GLU A 6 38.52 24.75 -4.54
C GLU A 6 39.27 25.07 -3.22
N ALA A 7 39.68 23.99 -2.53
CA ALA A 7 40.98 23.82 -1.84
C ALA A 7 41.14 22.32 -1.48
N ARG A 8 42.22 21.57 -1.76
CA ARG A 8 43.52 21.77 -2.46
C ARG A 8 43.96 20.44 -3.12
N LYS A 9 44.95 20.47 -4.03
CA LYS A 9 45.55 19.29 -4.70
C LYS A 9 46.97 18.97 -4.18
N LYS A 10 47.41 17.71 -4.36
CA LYS A 10 48.75 17.11 -4.06
C LYS A 10 49.02 16.87 -2.54
N LEU A 11 49.84 15.88 -2.11
CA LEU A 11 50.97 15.19 -2.77
C LEU A 11 51.29 13.78 -2.17
N ILE A 12 51.52 12.77 -3.02
CA ILE A 12 52.44 11.58 -2.91
C ILE A 12 52.40 10.62 -1.67
N VAL A 13 51.84 9.41 -1.89
CA VAL A 13 52.45 8.05 -1.85
C VAL A 13 53.22 7.50 -0.59
N PHE A 14 53.13 6.16 -0.43
CA PHE A 14 53.93 5.20 0.37
C PHE A 14 53.62 5.01 1.87
N LEU A 15 52.99 3.87 2.21
CA LEU A 15 53.61 2.85 3.08
C LEU A 15 52.94 1.47 2.88
N CYS A 16 53.60 0.40 3.32
CA CYS A 16 53.19 -1.00 3.15
C CYS A 16 53.22 -1.77 4.49
N PHE A 17 52.82 -3.04 4.45
CA PHE A 17 53.23 -4.15 5.33
C PHE A 17 52.49 -4.45 6.66
N ILE A 18 52.46 -5.78 6.97
CA ILE A 18 52.13 -6.52 8.23
C ILE A 18 50.68 -6.38 8.77
N ILE A 19 49.99 -7.39 9.33
CA ILE A 19 50.34 -8.74 9.85
C ILE A 19 49.22 -9.76 9.53
N PHE A 20 49.56 -11.04 9.30
CA PHE A 20 48.66 -12.17 9.60
C PHE A 20 49.41 -13.33 10.30
N LEU A 21 48.79 -13.97 11.30
CA LEU A 21 49.44 -15.03 12.09
C LEU A 21 48.43 -15.94 12.85
N HIS A 22 48.37 -17.23 12.48
CA HIS A 22 47.72 -18.34 13.23
C HIS A 22 46.16 -18.25 13.36
N ILE A 23 45.33 -19.28 13.61
CA ILE A 23 45.41 -20.75 13.84
C ILE A 23 44.02 -21.34 13.38
N ASN A 24 43.71 -22.62 13.07
CA ASN A 24 44.11 -23.98 13.51
C ASN A 24 43.83 -25.03 12.37
N PRO A 25 44.10 -26.36 12.53
CA PRO A 25 44.01 -27.36 11.44
C PRO A 25 42.89 -28.41 11.61
N PHE A 26 42.77 -29.36 10.66
CA PHE A 26 42.37 -30.76 10.94
C PHE A 26 42.97 -31.76 9.93
N ILE A 27 43.10 -33.04 10.32
CA ILE A 27 43.58 -34.18 9.49
C ILE A 27 42.53 -35.31 9.55
N PRO A 28 42.45 -36.21 8.56
CA PRO A 28 42.98 -37.56 8.81
C PRO A 28 43.67 -38.21 7.58
N SER A 29 44.30 -39.37 7.80
CA SER A 29 45.19 -40.04 6.84
C SER A 29 44.59 -41.30 6.20
N SER A 30 45.19 -41.70 5.06
CA SER A 30 45.42 -43.09 4.59
C SER A 30 44.24 -44.05 4.29
N LEU A 31 44.27 -44.63 3.08
CA LEU A 31 44.03 -46.07 2.87
C LEU A 31 44.79 -46.59 1.62
N VAL A 32 44.99 -47.91 1.51
CA VAL A 32 45.81 -48.58 0.47
C VAL A 32 45.07 -49.77 -0.15
N VAL A 33 45.07 -49.87 -1.49
CA VAL A 33 44.80 -51.06 -2.34
C VAL A 33 45.61 -50.85 -3.64
N MET A 34 46.75 -51.53 -3.89
CA MET A 34 46.96 -52.91 -4.41
C MET A 34 46.57 -53.13 -5.89
N GLY A 35 47.50 -53.69 -6.69
CA GLY A 35 47.38 -53.96 -8.14
C GLY A 35 48.66 -53.56 -8.93
N ASN A 36 49.78 -54.29 -8.93
CA ASN A 36 50.08 -55.56 -9.63
C ASN A 36 49.91 -55.44 -11.18
N GLU A 37 50.87 -55.80 -12.07
CA GLU A 37 51.95 -56.82 -11.99
C GLU A 37 53.23 -56.54 -12.80
N LEU A 38 54.36 -57.13 -12.32
CA LEU A 38 55.52 -57.76 -13.01
C LEU A 38 56.38 -56.94 -14.02
N GLU A 39 57.71 -56.78 -13.83
CA GLU A 39 58.85 -57.74 -14.06
C GLU A 39 59.20 -57.93 -15.56
N THR A 40 60.44 -58.21 -16.00
CA THR A 40 61.74 -58.61 -15.39
C THR A 40 62.88 -57.65 -15.85
N GLU A 41 64.22 -57.78 -15.77
CA GLU A 41 65.36 -58.52 -15.13
C GLU A 41 66.63 -57.79 -15.70
N GLU A 42 67.84 -57.67 -15.14
CA GLU A 42 68.48 -57.75 -13.79
C GLU A 42 69.84 -56.99 -13.93
N GLY A 43 70.52 -56.49 -12.87
CA GLY A 43 71.76 -55.69 -13.08
C GLY A 43 72.48 -55.03 -11.88
N GLU A 44 72.79 -55.77 -10.82
CA GLU A 44 73.49 -55.26 -9.62
C GLU A 44 75.03 -55.43 -9.72
N GLN A 45 75.83 -54.37 -9.49
CA GLN A 45 77.07 -54.38 -8.66
C GLN A 45 77.85 -53.05 -8.59
N ASP A 46 78.09 -52.61 -7.35
CA ASP A 46 79.26 -51.85 -6.86
C ASP A 46 80.27 -52.92 -6.32
N PRO A 47 81.59 -52.69 -6.03
CA PRO A 47 82.22 -51.40 -5.73
C PRO A 47 83.66 -51.15 -6.27
N ASP A 48 84.14 -49.92 -6.00
CA ASP A 48 85.51 -49.48 -5.64
C ASP A 48 86.75 -50.15 -6.29
N GLN A 49 87.66 -49.32 -6.82
CA GLN A 49 89.08 -49.21 -6.39
C GLN A 49 89.83 -48.12 -7.19
N THR A 50 90.67 -47.37 -6.47
CA THR A 50 91.52 -46.22 -6.88
C THR A 50 92.55 -46.48 -8.00
N GLU A 51 92.91 -45.43 -8.75
CA GLU A 51 94.32 -44.97 -8.86
C GLU A 51 94.44 -43.50 -9.32
N GLU A 52 95.66 -42.94 -9.27
CA GLU A 52 95.96 -41.49 -9.32
C GLU A 52 96.16 -40.92 -10.75
N GLY A 53 95.88 -39.64 -10.95
CA GLY A 53 96.22 -38.89 -12.17
C GLY A 53 95.88 -37.40 -12.07
N GLU A 54 96.88 -36.52 -12.23
CA GLU A 54 96.75 -35.08 -12.02
C GLU A 54 96.30 -34.27 -13.26
N GLU A 55 95.87 -33.04 -12.96
CA GLU A 55 96.08 -31.80 -13.73
C GLU A 55 94.94 -31.20 -14.58
N PHE A 56 95.01 -29.87 -14.70
CA PHE A 56 94.17 -28.92 -15.46
C PHE A 56 92.72 -28.66 -15.00
N ILE A 57 92.64 -27.77 -14.01
CA ILE A 57 91.56 -26.78 -13.91
C ILE A 57 91.46 -26.03 -15.25
N LYS A 58 90.29 -26.04 -15.87
CA LYS A 58 89.77 -24.88 -16.61
C LYS A 58 88.54 -24.37 -15.88
N GLN A 59 88.53 -23.07 -15.58
CA GLN A 59 87.29 -22.38 -15.30
C GLN A 59 86.54 -22.29 -16.64
N SER A 60 85.33 -22.85 -16.70
CA SER A 60 84.34 -22.37 -17.67
C SER A 60 83.85 -21.01 -17.16
N GLU A 61 84.08 -19.96 -17.94
CA GLU A 61 83.36 -18.70 -17.72
C GLU A 61 81.87 -19.00 -17.90
N ALA A 62 81.07 -18.63 -16.92
CA ALA A 62 79.62 -18.72 -17.03
C ALA A 62 79.17 -17.54 -17.89
N GLN A 63 79.01 -17.81 -19.19
CA GLN A 63 78.31 -16.91 -20.09
C GLN A 63 76.89 -16.74 -19.53
N GLN A 64 76.52 -15.52 -19.15
CA GLN A 64 75.13 -15.21 -18.82
C GLN A 64 74.42 -14.90 -20.13
N ASP A 65 73.85 -15.95 -20.71
CA ASP A 65 73.06 -15.85 -21.93
C ASP A 65 71.92 -14.84 -21.73
N LEU A 66 71.69 -14.00 -22.75
CA LEU A 66 70.59 -13.04 -22.77
C LEU A 66 69.25 -13.79 -22.86
N ALA A 67 68.25 -13.32 -22.14
CA ALA A 67 66.91 -13.89 -22.16
C ALA A 67 65.85 -12.78 -22.07
N ILE A 68 64.90 -12.81 -23.01
CA ILE A 68 63.70 -11.96 -23.02
C ILE A 68 62.52 -12.72 -22.42
N THR A 69 61.60 -12.04 -21.73
CA THR A 69 60.43 -12.65 -21.11
C THR A 69 59.22 -11.71 -21.16
N ILE A 70 58.06 -12.25 -21.54
CA ILE A 70 56.76 -11.59 -21.43
C ILE A 70 56.21 -11.87 -20.02
N LEU A 71 55.95 -10.79 -19.28
CA LEU A 71 55.45 -10.82 -17.90
C LEU A 71 53.93 -10.66 -17.83
N THR A 72 53.33 -9.85 -18.72
CA THR A 72 51.87 -9.77 -18.93
C THR A 72 51.55 -9.66 -20.43
N PRO A 73 50.38 -10.10 -20.91
CA PRO A 73 49.32 -10.81 -20.16
C PRO A 73 49.74 -12.22 -19.70
N GLU A 74 49.00 -12.80 -18.75
CA GLU A 74 49.12 -14.22 -18.45
C GLU A 74 48.46 -15.06 -19.56
N THR A 75 49.00 -16.26 -19.80
CA THR A 75 48.53 -17.22 -20.83
C THR A 75 47.08 -17.64 -20.57
N GLY A 76 46.18 -17.29 -21.50
CA GLY A 76 44.76 -17.67 -21.49
C GLY A 76 43.77 -16.55 -21.13
N LEU A 77 44.21 -15.29 -21.06
CA LEU A 77 43.31 -14.14 -20.86
C LEU A 77 42.59 -13.71 -22.15
N SER A 78 41.32 -13.27 -22.02
CA SER A 78 40.51 -12.71 -23.11
C SER A 78 40.54 -11.17 -23.14
N PHE A 79 40.45 -10.61 -24.34
CA PHE A 79 40.43 -9.17 -24.62
C PHE A 79 39.51 -8.86 -25.82
N ASN A 80 39.01 -7.62 -25.93
CA ASN A 80 38.16 -7.17 -27.05
C ASN A 80 38.74 -5.97 -27.82
N GLU A 81 39.36 -5.00 -27.13
CA GLU A 81 39.86 -3.75 -27.69
C GLU A 81 41.39 -3.58 -27.56
N LEU A 82 41.95 -3.69 -26.34
CA LEU A 82 43.37 -3.42 -26.07
C LEU A 82 44.03 -4.55 -25.25
N ILE A 83 45.33 -4.78 -25.49
CA ILE A 83 46.19 -5.64 -24.66
C ILE A 83 47.43 -4.84 -24.26
N GLU A 84 47.69 -4.70 -22.95
CA GLU A 84 48.95 -4.19 -22.44
C GLU A 84 49.93 -5.34 -22.22
N VAL A 85 50.94 -5.41 -23.09
CA VAL A 85 52.02 -6.38 -23.03
C VAL A 85 53.19 -5.75 -22.28
N ASN A 86 53.56 -6.33 -21.13
CA ASN A 86 54.72 -5.92 -20.35
C ASN A 86 55.74 -7.07 -20.35
N GLY A 87 57.03 -6.75 -20.37
CA GLY A 87 58.09 -7.75 -20.26
C GLY A 87 59.43 -7.19 -19.81
N GLU A 88 60.42 -8.07 -19.71
CA GLU A 88 61.79 -7.75 -19.29
C GLU A 88 62.83 -8.42 -20.19
N VAL A 89 64.06 -7.87 -20.18
CA VAL A 89 65.25 -8.51 -20.74
C VAL A 89 66.29 -8.68 -19.62
N THR A 90 66.83 -9.89 -19.49
CA THR A 90 67.83 -10.24 -18.48
C THR A 90 69.12 -10.72 -19.15
N GLY A 91 70.28 -10.35 -18.59
CA GLY A 91 71.59 -10.64 -19.18
C GLY A 91 72.57 -9.48 -18.98
N SER A 92 73.65 -9.48 -19.77
CA SER A 92 74.60 -8.35 -19.84
C SER A 92 74.27 -7.48 -21.05
N ILE A 93 73.49 -6.41 -20.83
CA ILE A 93 73.08 -5.45 -21.86
C ILE A 93 74.12 -4.32 -21.90
N GLU A 94 74.84 -4.15 -23.02
CA GLU A 94 75.88 -3.11 -23.17
C GLU A 94 75.44 -1.88 -23.99
N GLU A 95 74.39 -1.99 -24.83
CA GLU A 95 73.81 -0.87 -25.61
C GLU A 95 72.26 -0.87 -25.54
N THR A 96 71.60 0.08 -26.21
CA THR A 96 70.12 0.17 -26.24
C THR A 96 69.53 -0.95 -27.09
N VAL A 97 68.63 -1.73 -26.51
CA VAL A 97 67.99 -2.89 -27.15
C VAL A 97 66.60 -2.54 -27.67
N GLU A 98 66.29 -2.97 -28.89
CA GLU A 98 64.97 -2.97 -29.49
C GLU A 98 64.47 -4.42 -29.63
N ILE A 99 63.19 -4.67 -29.33
CA ILE A 99 62.53 -5.97 -29.51
C ILE A 99 61.54 -5.94 -30.69
N THR A 100 61.15 -7.11 -31.16
CA THR A 100 59.98 -7.31 -32.01
C THR A 100 58.96 -8.18 -31.28
N LEU A 101 57.69 -7.77 -31.25
CA LEU A 101 56.58 -8.65 -30.89
C LEU A 101 56.03 -9.34 -32.14
N LEU A 102 55.88 -10.65 -32.07
CA LEU A 102 55.32 -11.51 -33.10
C LEU A 102 54.00 -12.10 -32.58
N VAL A 103 52.94 -11.93 -33.37
CA VAL A 103 51.62 -12.50 -33.12
C VAL A 103 51.29 -13.50 -34.21
N TYR A 104 50.78 -14.67 -33.83
CA TYR A 104 50.38 -15.76 -34.72
C TYR A 104 48.92 -16.14 -34.45
N ASN A 105 48.21 -16.63 -35.48
CA ASN A 105 46.99 -17.39 -35.25
C ASN A 105 47.36 -18.70 -34.53
N TYR A 106 46.62 -19.09 -33.50
CA TYR A 106 47.03 -20.23 -32.67
C TYR A 106 47.01 -21.56 -33.46
N GLY A 107 48.21 -22.11 -33.72
CA GLY A 107 48.41 -23.34 -34.50
C GLY A 107 48.83 -23.12 -35.96
N GLU A 108 49.06 -21.88 -36.40
CA GLU A 108 49.68 -21.57 -37.68
C GLU A 108 51.17 -21.21 -37.49
N GLU A 109 52.03 -21.58 -38.45
CA GLU A 109 53.48 -21.31 -38.41
C GLU A 109 53.86 -19.92 -38.97
N ASP A 110 52.97 -19.31 -39.77
CA ASP A 110 53.15 -17.98 -40.36
C ASP A 110 52.77 -16.88 -39.34
N VAL A 111 53.59 -15.82 -39.27
CA VAL A 111 53.33 -14.64 -38.42
C VAL A 111 52.08 -13.91 -38.93
N PHE A 112 51.07 -13.77 -38.07
CA PHE A 112 49.84 -13.03 -38.38
C PHE A 112 50.07 -11.52 -38.37
N LYS A 113 50.75 -10.97 -37.35
CA LYS A 113 51.16 -9.56 -37.30
C LYS A 113 52.43 -9.39 -36.47
N GLN A 114 53.29 -8.45 -36.86
CA GLN A 114 54.51 -8.10 -36.14
C GLN A 114 54.55 -6.62 -35.75
N TYR A 115 55.18 -6.31 -34.61
CA TYR A 115 55.39 -4.97 -34.10
C TYR A 115 56.89 -4.81 -33.76
N GLU A 116 57.64 -4.18 -34.66
CA GLU A 116 59.09 -3.98 -34.54
C GLU A 116 59.45 -2.73 -33.70
N LYS A 117 60.69 -2.68 -33.21
CA LYS A 117 61.34 -1.47 -32.65
C LYS A 117 60.71 -0.94 -31.37
N ILE A 118 60.25 -1.88 -30.55
CA ILE A 118 59.77 -1.59 -29.20
C ILE A 118 61.02 -1.45 -28.33
N ALA A 119 61.26 -0.24 -27.82
CA ALA A 119 62.44 0.06 -27.02
C ALA A 119 62.34 -0.52 -25.60
N VAL A 120 63.44 -1.10 -25.13
CA VAL A 120 63.61 -1.51 -23.73
C VAL A 120 64.14 -0.33 -22.92
N ASP A 121 63.63 -0.12 -21.70
CA ASP A 121 64.11 0.93 -20.80
C ASP A 121 65.53 0.60 -20.28
N ALA A 122 66.42 1.58 -20.28
CA ALA A 122 67.83 1.40 -19.94
C ALA A 122 68.13 1.50 -18.43
N ASP A 123 67.18 1.95 -17.60
CA ASP A 123 67.35 2.05 -16.15
C ASP A 123 66.83 0.79 -15.40
N ASP A 124 65.87 0.04 -15.97
CA ASP A 124 65.32 -1.19 -15.35
C ASP A 124 65.18 -2.44 -16.26
N HIS A 125 65.50 -2.32 -17.55
CA HIS A 125 65.41 -3.38 -18.57
C HIS A 125 63.99 -3.92 -18.86
N THR A 126 62.95 -3.19 -18.48
CA THR A 126 61.56 -3.53 -18.84
C THR A 126 61.13 -2.90 -20.17
N TRP A 127 60.06 -3.43 -20.76
CA TRP A 127 59.42 -2.88 -21.95
C TRP A 127 57.90 -3.01 -21.85
N ILE A 128 57.19 -2.06 -22.48
CA ILE A 128 55.72 -1.99 -22.47
C ILE A 128 55.23 -1.70 -23.89
N TYR A 129 54.26 -2.46 -24.37
CA TYR A 129 53.60 -2.23 -25.65
C TYR A 129 52.09 -2.45 -25.56
N VAL A 130 51.29 -1.54 -26.13
CA VAL A 130 49.83 -1.68 -26.17
C VAL A 130 49.41 -2.13 -27.57
N ILE A 131 48.95 -3.38 -27.68
CA ILE A 131 48.34 -3.90 -28.90
C ILE A 131 46.91 -3.39 -28.98
N ASN A 132 46.57 -2.70 -30.07
CA ASN A 132 45.22 -2.30 -30.41
C ASN A 132 44.58 -3.36 -31.32
N LEU A 133 43.58 -4.08 -30.82
CA LEU A 133 42.85 -5.14 -31.53
C LEU A 133 41.81 -4.59 -32.52
N SER A 134 41.52 -3.29 -32.44
CA SER A 134 40.54 -2.58 -33.26
C SER A 134 41.17 -1.75 -34.39
N GLU A 135 42.50 -1.76 -34.55
CA GLU A 135 43.22 -0.89 -35.48
C GLU A 135 43.50 -1.52 -36.85
N THR A 136 42.74 -1.10 -37.87
CA THR A 136 43.02 -1.39 -39.27
C THR A 136 44.03 -0.39 -39.83
N GLU A 137 45.26 -0.82 -40.08
CA GLU A 137 46.27 0.00 -40.77
C GLU A 137 46.05 0.02 -42.30
N ASN A 138 46.85 0.81 -43.01
CA ASN A 138 46.58 1.14 -44.42
C ASN A 138 46.99 0.02 -45.38
N GLU A 139 46.11 -0.26 -46.34
CA GLU A 139 46.23 -1.19 -47.49
C GLU A 139 46.46 -2.69 -47.19
N ASP A 140 47.08 -3.09 -46.06
CA ASP A 140 47.16 -4.48 -45.61
C ASP A 140 46.15 -4.79 -44.48
N GLN A 141 45.19 -5.68 -44.76
CA GLN A 141 44.00 -5.91 -43.92
C GLN A 141 44.25 -6.91 -42.76
N TYR A 142 45.08 -6.52 -41.78
CA TYR A 142 45.24 -7.26 -40.53
C TYR A 142 44.08 -6.99 -39.56
N VAL A 143 43.01 -7.78 -39.66
CA VAL A 143 41.87 -7.73 -38.73
C VAL A 143 42.00 -8.89 -37.75
N TYR A 144 42.12 -8.60 -36.46
CA TYR A 144 41.93 -9.58 -35.40
C TYR A 144 40.45 -10.00 -35.39
N GLU A 145 40.18 -11.28 -35.57
CA GLU A 145 38.84 -11.89 -35.48
C GLU A 145 38.71 -12.64 -34.14
N ASP A 146 37.49 -13.03 -33.74
CA ASP A 146 37.31 -13.80 -32.49
C ASP A 146 38.01 -15.16 -32.58
N GLY A 147 38.92 -15.44 -31.64
CA GLY A 147 39.80 -16.61 -31.71
C GLY A 147 40.99 -16.55 -30.75
N THR A 148 41.79 -17.61 -30.73
CA THR A 148 43.02 -17.70 -29.93
C THR A 148 44.23 -17.30 -30.78
N TYR A 149 45.10 -16.49 -30.18
CA TYR A 149 46.36 -16.02 -30.76
C TYR A 149 47.54 -16.44 -29.87
N LEU A 150 48.72 -16.57 -30.47
CA LEU A 150 50.00 -16.78 -29.80
C LEU A 150 50.83 -15.49 -29.88
N LEU A 151 51.42 -15.07 -28.77
CA LEU A 151 52.30 -13.92 -28.65
C LEU A 151 53.69 -14.38 -28.23
N GLN A 152 54.71 -13.91 -28.94
CA GLN A 152 56.12 -14.12 -28.61
C GLN A 152 56.90 -12.82 -28.84
N ALA A 153 57.91 -12.56 -28.02
CA ALA A 153 58.85 -11.45 -28.20
C ALA A 153 60.20 -12.01 -28.64
N THR A 154 60.88 -11.35 -29.59
CA THR A 154 62.21 -11.73 -30.06
C THR A 154 63.24 -10.60 -29.91
N LEU A 155 64.45 -10.99 -29.54
CA LEU A 155 65.66 -10.18 -29.59
C LEU A 155 66.37 -10.43 -30.92
N ASN A 156 66.74 -9.36 -31.62
CA ASN A 156 67.53 -9.43 -32.87
C ASN A 156 68.94 -8.85 -32.64
N ASP A 157 69.81 -9.61 -31.97
CA ASP A 157 71.22 -9.25 -31.74
C ASP A 157 72.14 -10.46 -32.04
N ASP A 158 72.44 -10.65 -33.33
CA ASP A 158 73.22 -11.72 -33.98
C ASP A 158 72.82 -13.20 -33.72
N GLU A 159 72.09 -13.53 -32.65
CA GLU A 159 71.34 -14.79 -32.45
C GLU A 159 69.86 -14.50 -32.13
N GLU A 160 68.95 -15.36 -32.61
CA GLU A 160 67.50 -15.17 -32.47
C GLU A 160 67.00 -15.69 -31.11
N ILE A 161 66.81 -14.77 -30.15
CA ILE A 161 66.42 -15.11 -28.76
C ILE A 161 64.93 -14.84 -28.58
N SER A 162 64.13 -15.91 -28.54
CA SER A 162 62.68 -15.86 -28.27
C SER A 162 62.32 -15.89 -26.79
N SER A 163 61.19 -15.25 -26.45
CA SER A 163 60.58 -15.30 -25.11
C SER A 163 59.82 -16.61 -24.85
N ASN A 164 59.29 -16.73 -23.62
CA ASN A 164 58.12 -17.55 -23.37
C ASN A 164 56.97 -17.18 -24.33
N GLU A 165 56.21 -18.19 -24.75
CA GLU A 165 54.97 -18.03 -25.50
C GLU A 165 53.81 -17.71 -24.56
N VAL A 166 52.96 -16.75 -24.96
CA VAL A 166 51.75 -16.37 -24.25
C VAL A 166 50.56 -16.52 -25.20
N THR A 167 49.54 -17.28 -24.83
CA THR A 167 48.27 -17.29 -25.58
C THR A 167 47.31 -16.25 -25.03
N PHE A 168 46.54 -15.63 -25.92
CA PHE A 168 45.42 -14.78 -25.56
C PHE A 168 44.23 -15.05 -26.47
N THR A 169 43.03 -14.69 -26.03
CA THR A 169 41.80 -14.79 -26.82
C THR A 169 41.26 -13.42 -27.17
N VAL A 170 40.86 -13.24 -28.43
CA VAL A 170 40.01 -12.14 -28.85
C VAL A 170 38.57 -12.62 -28.71
N ASP A 171 37.78 -11.90 -27.92
CA ASP A 171 36.38 -12.22 -27.65
C ASP A 171 35.54 -10.94 -27.68
N ARG A 172 34.86 -10.72 -28.81
CA ARG A 172 33.89 -9.62 -29.00
C ARG A 172 32.44 -10.10 -28.88
N LYS A 173 32.19 -11.29 -28.30
CA LYS A 173 30.84 -11.79 -28.10
C LYS A 173 30.11 -10.90 -27.08
N ALA A 174 29.00 -10.31 -27.51
CA ALA A 174 28.09 -9.59 -26.62
C ALA A 174 27.36 -10.57 -25.68
N PRO A 175 27.04 -10.16 -24.43
CA PRO A 175 26.26 -10.98 -23.52
C PRO A 175 24.85 -11.26 -24.06
N GLU A 176 24.32 -12.44 -23.78
CA GLU A 176 22.93 -12.78 -24.09
C GLU A 176 22.00 -12.20 -23.01
N ILE A 177 20.82 -11.70 -23.38
CA ILE A 177 19.85 -11.09 -22.46
C ILE A 177 18.46 -11.70 -22.70
N GLU A 178 17.86 -12.30 -21.67
CA GLU A 178 16.46 -12.73 -21.67
C GLU A 178 15.69 -12.00 -20.56
N ILE A 179 14.59 -11.31 -20.92
CA ILE A 179 13.74 -10.63 -19.95
C ILE A 179 12.61 -11.58 -19.52
N THR A 180 12.53 -11.86 -18.23
CA THR A 180 11.59 -12.82 -17.62
C THR A 180 10.44 -12.15 -16.86
N SER A 181 10.51 -10.84 -16.60
CA SER A 181 9.43 -10.03 -16.03
C SER A 181 9.37 -8.62 -16.63
N PRO A 182 8.17 -8.05 -16.87
CA PRO A 182 6.86 -8.68 -16.69
C PRO A 182 6.50 -9.73 -17.75
N THR A 183 5.64 -10.69 -17.38
CA THR A 183 5.17 -11.77 -18.26
C THR A 183 3.85 -11.43 -18.99
N SER A 184 3.47 -10.15 -19.04
CA SER A 184 2.18 -9.67 -19.53
C SER A 184 2.29 -8.21 -19.96
N ASP A 185 1.65 -7.85 -21.07
CA ASP A 185 1.59 -6.48 -21.60
C ASP A 185 0.88 -5.49 -20.64
N LEU A 186 0.13 -6.00 -19.66
CA LEU A 186 -0.53 -5.26 -18.59
C LEU A 186 -0.21 -5.91 -17.24
N THR A 187 0.25 -5.15 -16.25
CA THR A 187 0.64 -5.68 -14.94
C THR A 187 0.60 -4.64 -13.82
N ASN A 188 0.34 -5.09 -12.59
CA ASN A 188 0.57 -4.31 -11.37
C ASN A 188 1.95 -4.53 -10.72
N GLN A 189 2.84 -5.28 -11.38
CA GLN A 189 4.19 -5.54 -10.87
C GLN A 189 5.18 -4.56 -11.48
N ALA A 190 5.62 -3.59 -10.67
CA ALA A 190 6.65 -2.62 -11.03
C ALA A 190 8.06 -3.25 -11.01
N ILE A 191 8.26 -4.37 -11.72
CA ILE A 191 9.50 -5.17 -11.69
C ILE A 191 9.91 -5.59 -13.09
N ILE A 192 11.11 -5.18 -13.51
CA ILE A 192 11.81 -5.76 -14.65
C ILE A 192 12.85 -6.75 -14.12
N ALA A 193 12.81 -7.99 -14.60
CA ALA A 193 13.76 -9.03 -14.21
C ALA A 193 14.17 -9.85 -15.42
N GLY A 194 15.36 -10.46 -15.37
CA GLY A 194 15.90 -11.22 -16.48
C GLY A 194 17.11 -12.06 -16.12
N GLU A 195 17.63 -12.76 -17.12
CA GLU A 195 18.82 -13.61 -17.06
C GLU A 195 19.83 -13.15 -18.12
N THR A 196 21.12 -13.19 -17.77
CA THR A 196 22.25 -12.82 -18.63
C THR A 196 23.54 -13.50 -18.13
N GLU A 197 24.70 -13.07 -18.60
CA GLU A 197 26.01 -13.54 -18.09
C GLU A 197 26.21 -13.17 -16.61
N SER A 198 26.80 -14.05 -15.81
CA SER A 198 27.10 -13.82 -14.38
C SER A 198 28.15 -12.72 -14.21
N GLY A 199 27.97 -11.81 -13.25
CA GLY A 199 28.91 -10.70 -12.99
C GLY A 199 28.80 -9.51 -13.98
N ALA A 200 27.94 -9.61 -15.00
CA ALA A 200 27.71 -8.54 -15.96
C ALA A 200 26.97 -7.35 -15.31
N ILE A 201 27.31 -6.14 -15.75
CA ILE A 201 26.70 -4.89 -15.31
C ILE A 201 25.43 -4.64 -16.14
N VAL A 202 24.29 -4.58 -15.47
CA VAL A 202 22.98 -4.30 -16.07
C VAL A 202 22.56 -2.86 -15.74
N THR A 203 22.19 -2.09 -16.75
CA THR A 203 21.71 -0.71 -16.62
C THR A 203 20.35 -0.56 -17.31
N LEU A 204 19.46 0.24 -16.71
CA LEU A 204 18.09 0.45 -17.18
C LEU A 204 17.88 1.92 -17.59
N TYR A 205 17.34 2.16 -18.78
CA TYR A 205 17.04 3.48 -19.34
C TYR A 205 15.58 3.58 -19.76
N ILE A 206 15.01 4.79 -19.75
CA ILE A 206 13.72 5.08 -20.42
C ILE A 206 13.98 5.28 -21.93
N GLU A 207 13.06 4.84 -22.80
CA GLU A 207 13.12 5.08 -24.25
C GLU A 207 13.39 6.56 -24.58
N GLY A 208 14.56 6.83 -25.17
CA GLY A 208 14.98 8.17 -25.61
C GLY A 208 15.74 9.01 -24.58
N GLU A 209 15.84 8.58 -23.33
CA GLU A 209 16.67 9.23 -22.30
C GLU A 209 18.10 8.66 -22.29
N THR A 210 19.07 9.46 -21.82
CA THR A 210 20.50 9.07 -21.75
C THR A 210 21.07 8.98 -20.34
N GLU A 211 20.31 9.41 -19.32
CA GLU A 211 20.61 9.13 -17.91
C GLU A 211 19.90 7.83 -17.50
N ALA A 212 20.57 6.99 -16.70
CA ALA A 212 19.99 5.73 -16.23
C ALA A 212 18.82 5.99 -15.27
N PHE A 213 17.74 5.22 -15.40
CA PHE A 213 16.54 5.34 -14.56
C PHE A 213 16.78 4.87 -13.11
N THR A 214 17.77 4.00 -12.92
CA THR A 214 18.20 3.46 -11.62
C THR A 214 19.73 3.32 -11.58
N ASP A 215 20.31 3.19 -10.39
CA ASP A 215 21.72 2.82 -10.26
C ASP A 215 21.97 1.45 -10.94
N PRO A 216 23.07 1.27 -11.72
CA PRO A 216 23.39 -0.02 -12.32
C PRO A 216 23.54 -1.14 -11.30
N ILE A 217 23.07 -2.32 -11.67
CA ILE A 217 23.16 -3.55 -10.85
C ILE A 217 24.11 -4.55 -11.49
N ILE A 218 24.55 -5.55 -10.72
CA ILE A 218 25.39 -6.64 -11.20
C ILE A 218 24.57 -7.93 -11.14
N SER A 219 24.58 -8.72 -12.21
CA SER A 219 23.92 -10.04 -12.23
C SER A 219 24.60 -11.00 -11.24
N ASN A 220 23.80 -11.86 -10.60
CA ASN A 220 24.32 -12.80 -9.61
C ASN A 220 25.04 -14.02 -10.24
N ASP A 221 25.57 -14.91 -9.40
CA ASP A 221 26.25 -16.17 -9.77
C ASP A 221 25.38 -17.12 -10.65
N GLU A 222 24.06 -16.91 -10.73
CA GLU A 222 23.13 -17.63 -11.61
C GLU A 222 22.75 -16.84 -12.88
N GLY A 223 23.38 -15.69 -13.14
CA GLY A 223 23.09 -14.79 -14.26
C GLY A 223 21.90 -13.86 -14.08
N LYS A 224 21.22 -13.89 -12.92
CA LYS A 224 19.93 -13.20 -12.72
C LYS A 224 20.07 -11.76 -12.26
N PHE A 225 19.18 -10.90 -12.74
CA PHE A 225 19.06 -9.49 -12.35
C PHE A 225 17.59 -9.08 -12.14
N VAL A 226 17.37 -8.09 -11.27
CA VAL A 226 16.03 -7.57 -10.91
C VAL A 226 16.11 -6.06 -10.62
N PHE A 227 15.24 -5.27 -11.24
CA PHE A 227 15.00 -3.86 -10.93
C PHE A 227 13.61 -3.68 -10.29
N GLU A 228 13.56 -3.09 -9.09
CA GLU A 228 12.32 -2.71 -8.41
C GLU A 228 11.99 -1.23 -8.71
N LEU A 229 11.00 -1.00 -9.60
CA LEU A 229 10.64 0.31 -10.14
C LEU A 229 9.69 1.07 -9.20
N ASN A 230 10.25 1.50 -8.07
CA ASN A 230 9.50 2.22 -7.03
C ASN A 230 8.83 3.49 -7.57
N GLU A 231 7.59 3.75 -7.15
CA GLU A 231 6.76 4.91 -7.52
C GLU A 231 6.43 5.05 -9.03
N LEU A 232 6.58 3.98 -9.83
CA LEU A 232 6.10 3.93 -11.21
C LEU A 232 4.61 4.33 -11.29
N GLN A 233 4.27 5.20 -12.26
CA GLN A 233 2.91 5.72 -12.45
C GLN A 233 2.15 4.87 -13.48
N ASP A 234 0.82 4.80 -13.35
CA ASP A 234 -0.03 4.01 -14.25
C ASP A 234 0.06 4.53 -15.71
N GLY A 235 0.12 3.60 -16.66
CA GLY A 235 0.27 3.90 -18.09
C GLY A 235 1.30 3.04 -18.82
N LYS A 236 1.51 3.33 -20.11
CA LYS A 236 2.48 2.62 -20.96
C LYS A 236 3.89 3.12 -20.71
N HIS A 237 4.81 2.20 -20.41
CA HIS A 237 6.24 2.45 -20.30
C HIS A 237 7.00 1.71 -21.40
N THR A 238 8.12 2.28 -21.83
CA THR A 238 9.14 1.61 -22.64
C THR A 238 10.48 1.79 -21.94
N PHE A 239 11.20 0.70 -21.71
CA PHE A 239 12.55 0.71 -21.15
C PHE A 239 13.54 0.01 -22.07
N ILE A 240 14.78 0.48 -22.06
CA ILE A 240 15.94 -0.20 -22.67
C ILE A 240 16.77 -0.80 -21.54
N VAL A 241 17.02 -2.10 -21.61
CA VAL A 241 17.93 -2.83 -20.72
C VAL A 241 19.24 -3.03 -21.46
N THR A 242 20.32 -2.46 -20.93
CA THR A 242 21.68 -2.60 -21.47
C THR A 242 22.49 -3.50 -20.53
N VAL A 243 23.18 -4.50 -21.08
CA VAL A 243 24.10 -5.36 -20.33
C VAL A 243 25.51 -5.24 -20.89
N THR A 244 26.48 -5.04 -20.01
CA THR A 244 27.92 -4.99 -20.31
C THR A 244 28.62 -6.11 -19.53
N ASN A 245 29.31 -7.02 -20.21
CA ASN A 245 30.05 -8.09 -19.54
C ASN A 245 31.43 -7.63 -19.02
N GLU A 246 32.18 -8.52 -18.35
CA GLU A 246 33.47 -8.18 -17.72
C GLU A 246 34.52 -7.63 -18.72
N LEU A 247 34.46 -8.04 -20.00
CA LEU A 247 35.33 -7.52 -21.06
C LEU A 247 34.89 -6.14 -21.57
N GLY A 248 33.66 -5.71 -21.29
CA GLY A 248 33.09 -4.48 -21.83
C GLY A 248 32.28 -4.67 -23.12
N ASN A 249 32.00 -5.91 -23.53
CA ASN A 249 31.10 -6.17 -24.67
C ASN A 249 29.65 -5.85 -24.25
N ILE A 250 28.91 -5.14 -25.10
CA ILE A 250 27.58 -4.59 -24.78
C ILE A 250 26.49 -5.26 -25.62
N ALA A 251 25.38 -5.60 -24.97
CA ALA A 251 24.10 -5.90 -25.62
C ALA A 251 22.99 -4.98 -25.08
N GLU A 252 21.93 -4.79 -25.87
CA GLU A 252 20.73 -4.03 -25.47
C GLU A 252 19.46 -4.76 -25.90
N THR A 253 18.38 -4.57 -25.13
CA THR A 253 17.03 -5.05 -25.48
C THR A 253 15.95 -4.10 -24.98
N GLU A 254 14.83 -4.02 -25.70
CA GLU A 254 13.68 -3.18 -25.37
C GLU A 254 12.61 -4.01 -24.65
N ILE A 255 12.00 -3.44 -23.60
CA ILE A 255 10.73 -3.95 -23.05
C ILE A 255 9.67 -2.85 -22.97
N THR A 256 8.47 -3.17 -23.44
CA THR A 256 7.26 -2.36 -23.39
C THR A 256 6.23 -3.06 -22.52
N PHE A 257 5.59 -2.35 -21.60
CA PHE A 257 4.41 -2.83 -20.86
C PHE A 257 3.53 -1.67 -20.40
N VAL A 258 2.28 -1.96 -20.03
CA VAL A 258 1.40 -1.06 -19.30
C VAL A 258 1.50 -1.42 -17.81
N TYR A 259 1.96 -0.48 -17.01
CA TYR A 259 1.85 -0.58 -15.56
C TYR A 259 0.48 -0.07 -15.12
N ASP A 260 -0.14 -0.76 -14.17
CA ASP A 260 -1.38 -0.34 -13.53
C ASP A 260 -1.40 -0.85 -12.08
N GLY A 261 -1.11 0.05 -11.14
CA GLY A 261 -1.20 -0.19 -9.70
C GLY A 261 -2.49 0.35 -9.07
N THR A 262 -3.44 0.84 -9.86
CA THR A 262 -4.73 1.31 -9.36
C THR A 262 -5.63 0.12 -9.06
N SER A 263 -6.20 0.09 -7.86
CA SER A 263 -7.06 -1.01 -7.41
C SER A 263 -8.54 -0.69 -7.65
N PRO A 264 -9.34 -1.63 -8.18
CA PRO A 264 -10.78 -1.43 -8.38
C PRO A 264 -11.49 -0.99 -7.11
N PHE A 265 -12.55 -0.19 -7.24
CA PHE A 265 -13.34 0.24 -6.08
C PHE A 265 -14.85 0.31 -6.36
N VAL A 266 -15.65 0.58 -5.33
CA VAL A 266 -17.11 0.56 -5.40
C VAL A 266 -17.68 1.98 -5.55
N SER A 267 -18.45 2.22 -6.62
CA SER A 267 -19.04 3.53 -6.89
C SER A 267 -20.07 3.94 -5.81
N THR A 268 -19.82 5.07 -5.13
CA THR A 268 -20.69 5.61 -4.08
C THR A 268 -22.11 5.91 -4.57
N ASN A 269 -22.27 6.38 -5.82
CA ASN A 269 -23.58 6.68 -6.43
C ASN A 269 -24.41 5.40 -6.72
N SER A 270 -23.81 4.21 -6.72
CA SER A 270 -24.41 2.99 -7.29
C SER A 270 -25.12 2.06 -6.30
N LEU A 271 -24.82 2.14 -5.00
CA LEU A 271 -25.24 1.12 -4.05
C LEU A 271 -26.74 1.12 -3.77
N PHE A 272 -27.33 -0.06 -3.91
CA PHE A 272 -28.69 -0.33 -3.47
C PHE A 272 -28.82 -1.74 -2.89
N PRO A 273 -29.44 -1.95 -1.71
CA PRO A 273 -29.86 -0.92 -0.75
C PRO A 273 -28.66 -0.11 -0.23
N LYS A 274 -28.86 1.18 0.09
CA LYS A 274 -27.79 2.01 0.71
C LYS A 274 -27.43 1.49 2.11
N PRO A 275 -26.22 1.81 2.64
CA PRO A 275 -25.85 1.45 4.00
C PRO A 275 -26.89 1.85 5.05
N ASN A 276 -27.31 0.88 5.86
CA ASN A 276 -28.29 1.01 6.94
C ASN A 276 -29.69 1.48 6.48
N MET A 277 -30.04 1.27 5.21
CA MET A 277 -31.40 1.45 4.68
C MET A 277 -32.38 0.47 5.35
N SER A 278 -33.54 0.98 5.76
CA SER A 278 -34.66 0.19 6.30
C SER A 278 -35.82 0.08 5.31
N GLN A 279 -36.87 -0.70 5.65
CA GLN A 279 -38.05 -0.95 4.80
C GLN A 279 -37.74 -1.47 3.39
N VAL A 280 -36.63 -2.20 3.20
CA VAL A 280 -36.25 -2.73 1.88
C VAL A 280 -37.28 -3.79 1.43
N SER A 281 -37.93 -3.54 0.29
CA SER A 281 -38.94 -4.44 -0.29
C SER A 281 -38.37 -5.85 -0.54
N VAL A 282 -39.01 -6.87 0.04
CA VAL A 282 -38.64 -8.29 -0.16
C VAL A 282 -38.91 -8.76 -1.59
N GLU A 283 -40.04 -8.35 -2.17
CA GLU A 283 -40.51 -8.84 -3.47
C GLU A 283 -39.70 -8.29 -4.65
N THR A 284 -39.05 -7.14 -4.48
CA THR A 284 -38.32 -6.42 -5.53
C THR A 284 -36.85 -6.21 -5.18
N LEU A 285 -36.31 -6.96 -4.22
CA LEU A 285 -34.91 -6.84 -3.81
C LEU A 285 -33.98 -7.32 -4.94
N LYS A 286 -33.14 -6.40 -5.42
CA LYS A 286 -31.87 -6.69 -6.08
C LYS A 286 -30.79 -5.92 -5.33
N VAL A 287 -29.70 -6.58 -4.93
CA VAL A 287 -28.54 -5.89 -4.37
C VAL A 287 -27.65 -5.47 -5.54
N LYS A 288 -27.21 -4.21 -5.57
CA LYS A 288 -26.45 -3.60 -6.66
C LYS A 288 -25.17 -2.97 -6.13
N ALA A 289 -24.09 -3.14 -6.90
CA ALA A 289 -22.88 -2.35 -6.78
C ALA A 289 -22.23 -2.19 -8.16
N LYS A 290 -21.90 -0.96 -8.56
CA LYS A 290 -21.01 -0.71 -9.70
C LYS A 290 -19.57 -0.69 -9.22
N ILE A 291 -18.72 -1.43 -9.91
CA ILE A 291 -17.27 -1.34 -9.77
C ILE A 291 -16.76 -0.22 -10.67
N MET A 292 -15.84 0.59 -10.17
CA MET A 292 -15.13 1.64 -10.89
C MET A 292 -13.68 1.20 -11.08
N ASP A 293 -13.30 1.03 -12.34
CA ASP A 293 -12.01 0.56 -12.79
C ASP A 293 -11.96 0.66 -14.34
N GLU A 294 -10.79 0.78 -14.98
CA GLU A 294 -10.70 0.84 -16.45
C GLU A 294 -10.62 -0.53 -17.15
N ASN A 295 -10.16 -1.59 -16.45
CA ASN A 295 -9.87 -2.89 -17.05
C ASN A 295 -10.36 -4.12 -16.27
N ILE A 296 -11.34 -3.97 -15.37
CA ILE A 296 -11.92 -5.00 -14.47
C ILE A 296 -12.10 -6.41 -15.08
N ASP A 297 -11.81 -7.47 -14.31
CA ASP A 297 -12.28 -8.83 -14.61
C ASP A 297 -13.40 -9.28 -13.67
N LEU A 298 -14.64 -9.22 -14.18
CA LEU A 298 -15.79 -9.86 -13.54
C LEU A 298 -16.15 -11.23 -14.16
N THR A 299 -15.36 -11.74 -15.11
CA THR A 299 -15.70 -12.97 -15.86
C THR A 299 -15.37 -14.26 -15.10
N SER A 300 -14.37 -14.21 -14.22
CA SER A 300 -13.93 -15.33 -13.38
C SER A 300 -14.70 -15.49 -12.06
N VAL A 301 -15.40 -14.44 -11.61
CA VAL A 301 -15.93 -14.33 -10.24
C VAL A 301 -17.32 -14.95 -10.10
N VAL A 302 -17.38 -16.19 -9.61
CA VAL A 302 -18.63 -16.97 -9.43
C VAL A 302 -19.60 -16.36 -8.39
N THR A 303 -19.07 -15.68 -7.37
CA THR A 303 -19.85 -15.05 -6.29
C THR A 303 -19.30 -13.65 -5.98
N PRO A 304 -19.68 -12.62 -6.75
CA PRO A 304 -19.14 -11.27 -6.62
C PRO A 304 -19.76 -10.44 -5.47
N ILE A 305 -20.97 -10.78 -5.03
CA ILE A 305 -21.63 -10.20 -3.85
C ILE A 305 -22.11 -11.32 -2.94
N GLU A 306 -21.67 -11.34 -1.69
CA GLU A 306 -22.27 -12.21 -0.66
C GLU A 306 -23.32 -11.44 0.14
N VAL A 307 -24.45 -12.10 0.45
CA VAL A 307 -25.49 -11.56 1.33
C VAL A 307 -25.81 -12.58 2.41
N THR A 308 -25.83 -12.15 3.68
CA THR A 308 -25.93 -13.04 4.85
C THR A 308 -26.99 -12.55 5.83
N GLU A 309 -27.82 -13.46 6.34
CA GLU A 309 -28.80 -13.15 7.39
C GLU A 309 -28.09 -12.90 8.74
N GLN A 310 -28.28 -11.72 9.33
CA GLN A 310 -27.63 -11.35 10.59
C GLN A 310 -28.15 -12.23 11.74
N GLY A 311 -27.23 -12.70 12.59
CA GLY A 311 -27.56 -13.53 13.76
C GLY A 311 -27.78 -15.02 13.47
N THR A 312 -28.03 -15.42 12.21
CA THR A 312 -27.99 -16.84 11.79
C THR A 312 -26.70 -17.20 11.04
N GLY A 313 -26.06 -16.22 10.39
CA GLY A 313 -24.90 -16.47 9.52
C GLY A 313 -25.27 -17.20 8.23
N LYS A 314 -26.56 -17.35 7.90
CA LYS A 314 -27.00 -18.06 6.70
C LYS A 314 -26.79 -17.17 5.47
N LYS A 315 -25.87 -17.59 4.59
CA LYS A 315 -25.73 -17.01 3.24
C LYS A 315 -27.03 -17.20 2.45
N VAL A 316 -27.43 -16.15 1.73
CA VAL A 316 -28.60 -16.08 0.85
C VAL A 316 -28.21 -16.59 -0.53
N THR A 317 -28.94 -17.55 -1.09
CA THR A 317 -28.71 -17.97 -2.48
C THR A 317 -29.48 -17.09 -3.47
N GLY A 318 -28.95 -16.94 -4.69
CA GLY A 318 -29.53 -16.12 -5.75
C GLY A 318 -28.77 -16.24 -7.07
N THR A 319 -29.08 -15.36 -8.01
CA THR A 319 -28.38 -15.23 -9.31
C THR A 319 -27.68 -13.88 -9.42
N TYR A 320 -26.66 -13.79 -10.29
CA TYR A 320 -25.96 -12.53 -10.58
C TYR A 320 -26.18 -12.16 -12.06
N ASP A 321 -26.60 -10.92 -12.29
CA ASP A 321 -26.54 -10.27 -13.60
C ASP A 321 -25.40 -9.22 -13.55
N ILE A 322 -24.72 -8.94 -14.67
CA ILE A 322 -23.73 -7.86 -14.78
C ILE A 322 -24.11 -6.97 -15.97
N VAL A 323 -24.23 -5.66 -15.74
CA VAL A 323 -24.57 -4.66 -16.75
C VAL A 323 -23.77 -3.38 -16.46
N ASP A 324 -22.97 -2.89 -17.41
CA ASP A 324 -22.21 -1.62 -17.31
C ASP A 324 -21.37 -1.50 -16.01
N GLU A 325 -20.50 -2.50 -15.77
CA GLU A 325 -19.77 -2.81 -14.51
C GLU A 325 -20.62 -2.91 -13.23
N THR A 326 -21.96 -2.86 -13.34
CA THR A 326 -22.88 -3.01 -12.22
C THR A 326 -23.21 -4.47 -12.00
N ILE A 327 -22.72 -5.02 -10.89
CA ILE A 327 -23.08 -6.34 -10.39
C ILE A 327 -24.47 -6.24 -9.75
N ILE A 328 -25.39 -7.13 -10.14
CA ILE A 328 -26.78 -7.15 -9.70
C ILE A 328 -27.10 -8.55 -9.15
N PHE A 329 -27.06 -8.71 -7.83
CA PHE A 329 -27.48 -9.93 -7.15
C PHE A 329 -29.00 -9.94 -6.97
N THR A 330 -29.65 -11.00 -7.45
CA THR A 330 -31.10 -11.23 -7.32
C THR A 330 -31.31 -12.48 -6.44
N PRO A 331 -31.79 -12.33 -5.19
CA PRO A 331 -32.04 -13.47 -4.31
C PRO A 331 -33.07 -14.46 -4.86
N ASN A 332 -32.89 -15.75 -4.56
CA ASN A 332 -33.88 -16.78 -4.90
C ASN A 332 -35.16 -16.59 -4.08
N SER A 333 -36.30 -16.97 -4.66
CA SER A 333 -37.62 -16.87 -4.03
C SER A 333 -37.65 -17.64 -2.69
N GLY A 334 -38.00 -16.94 -1.61
CA GLY A 334 -38.08 -17.49 -0.25
C GLY A 334 -36.78 -17.45 0.57
N GLU A 335 -35.64 -17.05 -0.01
CA GLU A 335 -34.39 -16.91 0.73
C GLU A 335 -34.32 -15.63 1.58
N ILE A 336 -34.99 -14.58 1.12
CA ILE A 336 -35.14 -13.31 1.84
C ILE A 336 -36.43 -13.35 2.67
N LYS A 337 -36.31 -12.96 3.94
CA LYS A 337 -37.40 -12.89 4.91
C LYS A 337 -37.82 -11.43 5.10
N PRO A 338 -39.11 -11.15 5.40
CA PRO A 338 -39.55 -9.83 5.85
C PRO A 338 -39.00 -9.52 7.26
N ASN A 339 -38.94 -8.24 7.62
CA ASN A 339 -38.54 -7.74 8.94
C ASN A 339 -37.21 -8.36 9.44
N THR A 340 -36.23 -8.51 8.55
CA THR A 340 -34.97 -9.22 8.80
C THR A 340 -33.80 -8.36 8.33
N LYS A 341 -32.73 -8.33 9.13
CA LYS A 341 -31.51 -7.58 8.84
C LYS A 341 -30.50 -8.48 8.11
N TYR A 342 -29.94 -7.96 7.02
CA TYR A 342 -28.97 -8.64 6.18
C TYR A 342 -27.67 -7.83 6.13
N PHE A 343 -26.56 -8.54 6.07
CA PHE A 343 -25.22 -8.01 5.79
C PHE A 343 -24.84 -8.32 4.35
N VAL A 344 -24.08 -7.42 3.72
CA VAL A 344 -23.60 -7.53 2.34
C VAL A 344 -22.08 -7.38 2.34
N ILE A 345 -21.39 -8.18 1.55
CA ILE A 345 -19.95 -8.08 1.29
C ILE A 345 -19.72 -8.12 -0.23
N ILE A 346 -18.98 -7.17 -0.78
CA ILE A 346 -18.39 -7.26 -2.13
C ILE A 346 -17.17 -8.18 -2.03
N ASN A 347 -17.14 -9.26 -2.80
CA ASN A 347 -16.12 -10.28 -2.66
C ASN A 347 -14.70 -9.70 -2.88
N PRO A 348 -13.79 -9.73 -1.88
CA PRO A 348 -12.43 -9.18 -2.01
C PRO A 348 -11.56 -9.94 -3.02
N THR A 349 -11.98 -11.08 -3.55
CA THR A 349 -11.27 -11.80 -4.63
C THR A 349 -11.67 -11.34 -6.04
N ILE A 350 -12.40 -10.23 -6.19
CA ILE A 350 -12.54 -9.56 -7.50
C ILE A 350 -11.21 -8.87 -7.81
N THR A 351 -10.71 -9.05 -9.03
CA THR A 351 -9.52 -8.35 -9.53
C THR A 351 -9.80 -7.62 -10.84
N ASP A 352 -8.89 -6.74 -11.21
CA ASP A 352 -8.75 -6.26 -12.58
C ASP A 352 -7.99 -7.26 -13.48
N LYS A 353 -7.50 -6.80 -14.64
CA LYS A 353 -6.63 -7.59 -15.55
C LYS A 353 -5.13 -7.36 -15.31
N ALA A 354 -4.74 -6.36 -14.52
CA ALA A 354 -3.35 -6.10 -14.14
C ALA A 354 -2.88 -6.95 -12.95
N GLY A 355 -3.82 -7.38 -12.10
CA GLY A 355 -3.62 -8.19 -10.90
C GLY A 355 -4.04 -7.52 -9.59
N ASN A 356 -4.64 -6.32 -9.60
CA ASN A 356 -5.03 -5.63 -8.36
C ASN A 356 -6.33 -6.19 -7.80
N PHE A 357 -6.41 -6.30 -6.48
CA PHE A 357 -7.62 -6.73 -5.77
C PHE A 357 -8.54 -5.53 -5.49
N ILE A 358 -9.85 -5.76 -5.50
CA ILE A 358 -10.84 -4.71 -5.18
C ILE A 358 -10.68 -4.18 -3.75
N HIS A 359 -10.74 -2.86 -3.61
CA HIS A 359 -11.02 -2.20 -2.33
C HIS A 359 -12.45 -2.52 -1.88
N SER A 360 -12.56 -3.59 -1.08
CA SER A 360 -13.83 -4.24 -0.75
C SER A 360 -14.77 -3.33 0.06
N ARG A 361 -16.06 -3.69 0.06
CA ARG A 361 -17.11 -3.01 0.82
C ARG A 361 -18.02 -3.98 1.52
N ASN A 362 -18.45 -3.56 2.72
CA ASN A 362 -19.50 -4.21 3.48
C ASN A 362 -20.49 -3.22 4.08
N TRP A 363 -21.75 -3.63 4.20
CA TRP A 363 -22.82 -2.84 4.82
C TRP A 363 -23.99 -3.70 5.27
N SER A 364 -24.94 -3.11 5.99
CA SER A 364 -26.19 -3.76 6.36
C SER A 364 -27.42 -3.08 5.74
N PHE A 365 -28.52 -3.82 5.60
CA PHE A 365 -29.85 -3.27 5.31
C PHE A 365 -30.92 -4.11 6.03
N THR A 366 -32.13 -3.55 6.20
CA THR A 366 -33.25 -4.26 6.87
C THR A 366 -34.50 -4.28 5.99
N THR A 367 -35.09 -5.46 5.83
CA THR A 367 -36.27 -5.65 4.98
C THR A 367 -37.56 -5.15 5.61
N ALA A 368 -38.49 -4.71 4.76
CA ALA A 368 -39.86 -4.37 5.13
C ALA A 368 -40.61 -5.58 5.72
N THR A 369 -41.74 -5.32 6.38
CA THR A 369 -42.65 -6.39 6.82
C THR A 369 -43.40 -7.00 5.63
N SER A 370 -44.17 -8.07 5.88
CA SER A 370 -45.08 -8.64 4.89
C SER A 370 -46.30 -7.78 4.56
N THR A 371 -46.47 -6.63 5.22
CA THR A 371 -47.55 -5.67 4.95
C THR A 371 -46.97 -4.31 4.63
N ASN A 372 -46.70 -4.07 3.33
CA ASN A 372 -46.27 -2.77 2.84
C ASN A 372 -47.45 -1.77 2.91
N VAL A 373 -47.50 -0.99 3.99
CA VAL A 373 -48.43 0.13 4.16
C VAL A 373 -47.72 1.40 3.68
N GLY A 374 -48.21 1.98 2.58
CA GLY A 374 -47.66 3.22 2.02
C GLY A 374 -47.73 4.39 3.01
N SER A 375 -46.86 5.40 2.82
CA SER A 375 -46.54 6.51 3.75
C SER A 375 -47.61 6.77 4.83
N PRO A 376 -47.41 6.32 6.09
CA PRO A 376 -48.40 6.44 7.16
C PRO A 376 -48.62 7.88 7.62
N HIS A 377 -47.75 8.79 7.17
CA HIS A 377 -47.88 10.24 7.29
C HIS A 377 -48.81 10.75 6.17
N GLY A 378 -48.30 10.81 4.93
CA GLY A 378 -49.02 11.29 3.76
C GLY A 378 -49.39 12.78 3.81
N GLY A 379 -49.96 13.29 2.71
CA GLY A 379 -50.43 14.68 2.66
C GLY A 379 -51.54 14.95 3.69
N TYR A 380 -51.42 16.06 4.43
CA TYR A 380 -52.31 16.44 5.54
C TYR A 380 -53.81 16.34 5.22
N THR A 381 -54.20 16.73 3.99
CA THR A 381 -55.59 16.65 3.48
C THR A 381 -56.15 15.23 3.44
N ASN A 382 -55.29 14.22 3.24
CA ASN A 382 -55.67 12.82 3.10
C ASN A 382 -55.61 12.05 4.44
N ASN A 383 -54.84 12.53 5.43
CA ASN A 383 -54.60 11.80 6.67
C ASN A 383 -54.59 12.65 7.96
N THR A 384 -55.51 13.61 8.07
CA THR A 384 -55.74 14.44 9.27
C THR A 384 -55.86 13.63 10.59
N ASN A 385 -56.25 12.35 10.52
CA ASN A 385 -56.31 11.43 11.66
C ASN A 385 -54.95 10.99 12.22
N SER A 386 -53.87 10.96 11.41
CA SER A 386 -52.50 10.84 11.91
C SER A 386 -52.00 12.19 12.43
N CYS A 387 -52.22 13.27 11.67
CA CYS A 387 -51.66 14.60 12.01
C CYS A 387 -52.11 15.11 13.38
N LYS A 388 -53.37 14.85 13.79
CA LYS A 388 -53.89 15.23 15.12
C LYS A 388 -53.18 14.58 16.33
N ILE A 389 -52.29 13.61 16.09
CA ILE A 389 -51.47 12.99 17.15
C ILE A 389 -50.35 13.96 17.59
N CYS A 390 -49.89 14.82 16.68
CA CYS A 390 -48.84 15.80 16.90
C CYS A 390 -49.32 17.26 16.85
N HIS A 391 -50.53 17.55 16.34
CA HIS A 391 -51.02 18.93 16.16
C HIS A 391 -52.42 19.17 16.76
N GLY A 392 -52.59 20.32 17.41
CA GLY A 392 -53.90 20.85 17.80
C GLY A 392 -54.73 21.21 16.56
N VAL A 393 -55.87 20.54 16.36
CA VAL A 393 -56.70 20.72 15.15
C VAL A 393 -57.74 21.84 15.23
N HIS A 394 -58.02 22.34 16.44
CA HIS A 394 -58.98 23.44 16.70
C HIS A 394 -58.48 24.45 17.76
N ALA A 395 -57.29 24.22 18.31
CA ALA A 395 -56.54 25.15 19.15
C ALA A 395 -55.12 25.20 18.56
N ALA A 396 -54.64 26.42 18.34
CA ALA A 396 -53.29 26.74 17.89
C ALA A 396 -53.08 28.23 18.14
N SER A 397 -52.64 28.60 19.35
CA SER A 397 -52.22 29.98 19.65
C SER A 397 -50.71 30.20 19.51
N GLU A 398 -49.95 29.12 19.32
CA GLU A 398 -48.51 29.07 19.08
C GLU A 398 -48.24 28.35 17.74
N PRO A 399 -47.16 28.69 17.00
CA PRO A 399 -46.77 27.98 15.78
C PRO A 399 -46.08 26.63 16.05
N LYS A 400 -45.90 26.26 17.32
CA LYS A 400 -45.25 25.01 17.75
C LYS A 400 -46.29 23.94 18.06
N ILE A 401 -45.86 22.68 17.96
CA ILE A 401 -46.60 21.49 18.37
C ILE A 401 -47.25 21.70 19.75
N GLU A 402 -48.58 21.83 19.76
CA GLU A 402 -49.38 21.60 20.97
C GLU A 402 -49.30 20.10 21.29
N GLN A 403 -48.28 19.72 22.07
CA GLN A 403 -48.32 18.45 22.80
C GLN A 403 -49.65 18.38 23.56
N VAL A 404 -50.30 17.20 23.56
CA VAL A 404 -51.59 16.96 24.21
C VAL A 404 -51.64 17.64 25.57
N ASN A 405 -52.46 18.70 25.64
CA ASN A 405 -52.35 19.79 26.61
C ASN A 405 -52.02 19.29 28.04
N LEU A 406 -50.81 19.58 28.53
CA LEU A 406 -50.34 19.22 29.87
C LEU A 406 -50.94 20.18 30.92
N GLU A 407 -52.26 20.19 30.98
CA GLU A 407 -53.14 21.11 31.72
C GLU A 407 -53.16 20.81 33.23
N TYR A 408 -51.98 20.60 33.82
CA TYR A 408 -51.74 20.37 35.24
C TYR A 408 -50.49 21.10 35.79
N ALA A 409 -50.00 22.13 35.09
CA ALA A 409 -48.90 22.97 35.57
C ALA A 409 -49.30 23.97 36.69
N ASP A 410 -50.57 24.35 36.77
CA ASP A 410 -51.07 25.45 37.63
C ASP A 410 -51.63 25.02 39.00
N ASP A 411 -51.51 23.74 39.39
CA ASP A 411 -51.92 23.23 40.71
C ASP A 411 -50.69 22.96 41.61
N PRO A 412 -50.22 23.96 42.39
CA PRO A 412 -49.02 23.82 43.22
C PRO A 412 -49.20 22.87 44.42
N ASN A 413 -50.37 22.24 44.60
CA ASN A 413 -50.64 21.28 45.67
C ASN A 413 -50.74 19.82 45.15
N LYS A 414 -50.59 19.59 43.84
CA LYS A 414 -50.46 18.24 43.29
C LYS A 414 -49.00 17.81 43.25
N GLU A 415 -48.67 16.81 44.06
CA GLU A 415 -47.49 15.99 43.81
C GLU A 415 -47.53 15.40 42.40
N LEU A 416 -46.40 15.45 41.69
CA LEU A 416 -46.18 14.79 40.40
C LEU A 416 -46.20 13.26 40.55
N LYS A 417 -47.40 12.69 40.67
CA LYS A 417 -47.62 11.24 40.83
C LYS A 417 -47.33 10.45 39.56
N GLU A 418 -46.04 10.28 39.24
CA GLU A 418 -45.38 9.22 38.45
C GLU A 418 -46.03 8.75 37.13
N LYS A 419 -47.03 9.47 36.61
CA LYS A 419 -47.56 9.28 35.26
C LYS A 419 -46.58 9.88 34.26
N VAL A 420 -45.56 9.09 33.97
CA VAL A 420 -44.80 9.15 32.73
C VAL A 420 -45.81 9.25 31.59
N VAL A 421 -45.91 10.43 30.98
CA VAL A 421 -46.60 10.59 29.70
C VAL A 421 -45.60 10.12 28.64
N PRO A 422 -45.90 9.05 27.87
CA PRO A 422 -45.03 8.63 26.78
C PRO A 422 -44.92 9.75 25.75
N ASP A 423 -43.75 9.92 25.17
CA ASP A 423 -43.57 10.82 24.04
C ASP A 423 -44.49 10.37 22.89
N ALA A 424 -45.44 11.24 22.50
CA ALA A 424 -46.46 10.93 21.53
C ALA A 424 -45.88 10.62 20.14
N ILE A 425 -44.75 11.24 19.79
CA ILE A 425 -44.06 11.02 18.52
C ILE A 425 -43.44 9.62 18.51
N ASN A 426 -42.74 9.24 19.58
CA ASN A 426 -42.23 7.88 19.74
C ASN A 426 -43.35 6.83 19.74
N GLY A 427 -44.41 7.05 20.54
CA GLY A 427 -45.55 6.12 20.62
C GLY A 427 -46.21 5.89 19.26
N TYR A 428 -46.30 6.94 18.45
CA TYR A 428 -46.76 6.85 17.06
C TYR A 428 -45.78 6.05 16.17
N CYS A 429 -44.49 6.40 16.13
CA CYS A 429 -43.50 5.67 15.32
C CYS A 429 -43.45 4.17 15.69
N MET A 430 -43.45 3.85 16.98
CA MET A 430 -43.44 2.46 17.48
C MET A 430 -44.77 1.72 17.32
N THR A 431 -45.86 2.39 16.92
CA THR A 431 -47.08 1.70 16.48
C THR A 431 -46.91 1.04 15.10
N CYS A 432 -45.94 1.50 14.30
CA CYS A 432 -45.54 0.83 13.06
C CYS A 432 -44.27 -0.02 13.23
N HIS A 433 -43.27 0.49 13.95
CA HIS A 433 -41.95 -0.13 14.15
C HIS A 433 -41.91 -1.21 15.25
N ASP A 434 -43.05 -1.82 15.60
CA ASP A 434 -43.10 -3.03 16.45
C ASP A 434 -42.73 -4.32 15.69
N GLY A 435 -42.61 -4.23 14.36
CA GLY A 435 -42.34 -5.36 13.47
C GLY A 435 -43.57 -5.93 12.75
N THR A 436 -44.77 -5.37 12.99
CA THR A 436 -46.00 -5.76 12.28
C THR A 436 -46.16 -5.02 10.96
N VAL A 437 -45.98 -3.70 10.94
CA VAL A 437 -46.16 -2.83 9.76
C VAL A 437 -44.83 -2.36 9.17
N ALA A 438 -43.92 -1.86 10.00
CA ALA A 438 -42.56 -1.45 9.62
C ALA A 438 -41.50 -2.29 10.35
N SER A 439 -40.28 -2.34 9.80
CA SER A 439 -39.16 -3.10 10.39
C SER A 439 -38.95 -2.76 11.88
N ASN A 440 -38.74 -3.79 12.71
CA ASN A 440 -38.64 -3.70 14.16
C ASN A 440 -37.35 -3.00 14.62
N MET A 441 -37.48 -1.97 15.46
CA MET A 441 -36.35 -1.24 16.05
C MET A 441 -35.75 -2.00 17.25
N THR A 442 -34.77 -2.88 16.99
CA THR A 442 -34.20 -3.78 18.01
C THR A 442 -33.59 -3.05 19.20
N ASN A 443 -32.99 -1.87 18.98
CA ASN A 443 -32.45 -1.00 20.04
C ASN A 443 -33.51 -0.61 21.08
N HIS A 444 -34.78 -0.46 20.68
CA HIS A 444 -35.88 -0.10 21.59
C HIS A 444 -36.43 -1.29 22.39
N GLN A 445 -36.08 -2.52 22.00
CA GLN A 445 -36.30 -3.71 22.85
C GLN A 445 -35.14 -3.91 23.84
N ASN A 446 -33.92 -3.50 23.49
CA ASN A 446 -32.77 -3.56 24.39
C ASN A 446 -32.82 -2.45 25.46
N LYS A 447 -33.29 -2.82 26.66
CA LYS A 447 -33.35 -1.94 27.85
C LYS A 447 -31.98 -1.42 28.33
N LYS A 448 -30.86 -1.94 27.82
CA LYS A 448 -29.52 -1.39 28.07
C LYS A 448 -29.12 -0.27 27.11
N SER A 449 -29.66 -0.22 25.89
CA SER A 449 -29.27 0.77 24.86
C SER A 449 -29.32 2.20 25.40
N ASP A 450 -28.21 2.93 25.43
CA ASP A 450 -28.24 4.36 25.81
C ASP A 450 -29.00 5.21 24.76
N HIS A 451 -29.23 4.67 23.57
CA HIS A 451 -30.13 5.19 22.54
C HIS A 451 -31.58 4.64 22.66
N ASN A 452 -31.91 3.91 23.72
CA ASN A 452 -33.31 3.74 24.11
C ASN A 452 -33.82 5.00 24.80
N MET A 453 -35.11 5.28 24.61
CA MET A 453 -35.73 6.57 24.91
C MET A 453 -36.08 6.70 26.39
N GLN A 454 -35.09 6.48 27.26
CA GLN A 454 -35.22 6.67 28.69
C GLN A 454 -35.44 8.14 29.03
N LEU A 455 -36.17 8.34 30.14
CA LEU A 455 -36.61 9.63 30.62
C LEU A 455 -35.41 10.40 31.19
N VAL A 456 -34.79 11.25 30.37
CA VAL A 456 -33.62 12.00 30.78
C VAL A 456 -34.05 13.05 31.80
N ARG A 457 -33.72 12.81 33.07
CA ARG A 457 -33.98 13.74 34.17
C ARG A 457 -32.98 14.89 34.10
N LYS A 458 -33.42 16.04 33.57
CA LYS A 458 -32.75 17.32 33.84
C LYS A 458 -32.91 17.62 35.35
N GLY A 459 -32.03 18.46 35.88
CA GLY A 459 -32.13 18.96 37.25
C GLY A 459 -33.54 19.51 37.55
N ASP A 460 -33.96 19.37 38.80
CA ASP A 460 -35.23 19.88 39.33
C ASP A 460 -36.48 19.43 38.55
N ASN A 461 -36.66 18.11 38.50
CA ASN A 461 -37.88 17.38 38.10
C ASN A 461 -38.35 17.52 36.63
N LYS A 462 -37.63 18.21 35.73
CA LYS A 462 -37.96 18.17 34.31
C LYS A 462 -37.43 16.90 33.63
N VAL A 463 -38.35 16.04 33.24
CA VAL A 463 -38.11 14.89 32.35
C VAL A 463 -38.14 15.36 30.91
N VAL A 464 -37.10 15.04 30.15
CA VAL A 464 -37.06 15.18 28.69
C VAL A 464 -36.99 13.78 28.08
N SER A 465 -37.95 13.45 27.22
CA SER A 465 -37.84 12.28 26.35
C SER A 465 -36.91 12.60 25.19
N GLN A 466 -36.01 11.68 24.87
CA GLN A 466 -35.56 11.56 23.49
C GLN A 466 -36.63 10.77 22.71
N SER A 467 -36.82 11.07 21.43
CA SER A 467 -37.75 10.31 20.57
C SER A 467 -37.26 10.24 19.13
N CYS A 468 -37.89 9.40 18.31
CA CYS A 468 -37.59 9.27 16.89
C CYS A 468 -37.64 10.63 16.18
N GLY A 469 -38.57 11.51 16.58
CA GLY A 469 -38.69 12.89 16.11
C GLY A 469 -37.52 13.82 16.45
N ASN A 470 -36.50 13.34 17.19
CA ASN A 470 -35.20 13.99 17.24
C ASN A 470 -34.39 13.66 15.98
N CYS A 471 -34.14 12.39 15.68
CA CYS A 471 -33.27 11.97 14.56
C CYS A 471 -33.95 12.04 13.19
N HIS A 472 -35.28 11.95 13.13
CA HIS A 472 -36.04 11.94 11.89
C HIS A 472 -36.96 13.17 11.79
N ASN A 473 -37.22 13.65 10.58
CA ASN A 473 -38.24 14.66 10.30
C ASN A 473 -39.46 14.00 9.63
N VAL A 474 -40.56 13.88 10.37
CA VAL A 474 -41.81 13.22 9.91
C VAL A 474 -42.57 14.01 8.83
N HIS A 475 -42.09 15.20 8.46
CA HIS A 475 -42.63 16.01 7.36
C HIS A 475 -41.93 15.77 6.02
N LEU A 476 -40.82 15.02 5.99
CA LEU A 476 -40.13 14.64 4.76
C LEU A 476 -40.79 13.40 4.14
N ASP A 477 -40.93 13.41 2.81
CA ASP A 477 -41.13 12.19 2.02
C ASP A 477 -39.78 11.56 1.67
N SER A 478 -39.74 10.23 1.47
CA SER A 478 -38.48 9.50 1.27
C SER A 478 -37.92 9.66 -0.14
N HIS A 479 -36.67 10.13 -0.26
CA HIS A 479 -35.91 10.21 -1.51
C HIS A 479 -34.62 9.37 -1.47
N SER A 480 -33.93 9.23 -2.60
CA SER A 480 -32.74 8.40 -2.76
C SER A 480 -31.55 8.82 -1.89
N SER A 481 -31.42 10.11 -1.59
CA SER A 481 -30.36 10.68 -0.73
C SER A 481 -30.71 10.67 0.76
N ASN A 482 -31.99 10.82 1.14
CA ASN A 482 -32.45 10.65 2.52
C ASN A 482 -33.53 9.55 2.66
N PRO A 483 -33.17 8.26 2.44
CA PRO A 483 -34.13 7.16 2.45
C PRO A 483 -34.66 6.81 3.84
N ASN A 484 -34.06 7.34 4.91
CA ASN A 484 -34.43 7.09 6.31
C ASN A 484 -35.08 8.34 6.97
N LEU A 485 -35.43 9.38 6.21
CA LEU A 485 -36.09 10.61 6.71
C LEU A 485 -35.32 11.32 7.86
N LEU A 486 -33.99 11.28 7.83
CA LEU A 486 -33.13 11.90 8.83
C LEU A 486 -33.32 13.43 8.88
N LYS A 487 -33.00 14.05 10.01
CA LYS A 487 -32.94 15.53 10.09
C LYS A 487 -31.65 16.03 9.45
N ASP A 488 -31.76 16.39 8.18
CA ASP A 488 -30.88 17.38 7.56
C ASP A 488 -31.02 18.72 8.29
N HIS A 489 -29.98 19.55 8.25
CA HIS A 489 -30.06 20.93 8.74
C HIS A 489 -29.62 21.93 7.68
N PHE A 490 -30.26 23.09 7.73
CA PHE A 490 -30.19 24.13 6.73
C PHE A 490 -29.44 25.32 7.29
N VAL A 491 -28.47 25.81 6.54
CA VAL A 491 -27.54 26.85 6.98
C VAL A 491 -27.61 28.00 5.99
N PHE A 492 -28.13 29.15 6.43
CA PHE A 492 -28.46 30.31 5.58
C PHE A 492 -27.79 31.57 6.11
N ASP A 493 -27.07 32.32 5.27
CA ASP A 493 -26.53 33.64 5.63
C ASP A 493 -27.45 34.77 5.17
N HIS A 494 -27.97 35.55 6.12
CA HIS A 494 -28.89 36.66 5.88
C HIS A 494 -28.17 37.91 5.39
N VAL A 495 -27.52 37.81 4.22
CA VAL A 495 -26.83 38.90 3.55
C VAL A 495 -27.75 40.11 3.38
N GLY A 496 -27.32 41.26 3.91
CA GLY A 496 -28.07 42.52 3.86
C GLY A 496 -29.08 42.74 5.00
N ILE A 497 -29.36 41.75 5.86
CA ILE A 497 -30.23 41.93 7.04
C ILE A 497 -29.38 42.14 8.29
N ALA A 498 -29.22 43.41 8.68
CA ALA A 498 -28.40 43.80 9.82
C ALA A 498 -28.91 43.18 11.14
N GLY A 499 -28.04 42.40 11.79
CA GLY A 499 -28.31 41.77 13.09
C GLY A 499 -28.91 40.35 13.04
N VAL A 500 -29.00 39.73 11.85
CA VAL A 500 -29.36 38.30 11.71
C VAL A 500 -28.14 37.46 11.35
N GLY A 501 -27.54 37.68 10.17
CA GLY A 501 -26.36 36.94 9.71
C GLY A 501 -26.61 35.44 9.46
N LYS A 502 -25.60 34.61 9.67
CA LYS A 502 -25.67 33.15 9.51
C LYS A 502 -26.59 32.52 10.57
N ILE A 503 -27.61 31.79 10.13
CA ILE A 503 -28.53 31.00 10.96
C ILE A 503 -28.39 29.53 10.57
N ASP A 504 -28.37 28.67 11.58
CA ASP A 504 -28.33 27.22 11.47
C ASP A 504 -29.65 26.64 12.01
N SER A 505 -30.36 25.84 11.21
CA SER A 505 -31.67 25.29 11.60
C SER A 505 -31.61 24.22 12.70
N SER A 506 -30.42 23.70 13.03
CA SER A 506 -30.19 22.78 14.16
C SER A 506 -30.13 23.53 15.49
N GLU A 507 -29.60 24.75 15.51
CA GLU A 507 -29.66 25.65 16.67
C GLU A 507 -31.01 26.37 16.75
N ARG A 508 -31.50 26.88 15.61
CA ARG A 508 -32.68 27.72 15.51
C ARG A 508 -33.46 27.49 14.22
N LEU A 509 -34.53 26.70 14.33
CA LEU A 509 -35.60 26.57 13.33
C LEU A 509 -35.99 27.91 12.68
N CYS A 510 -35.98 27.96 11.36
CA CYS A 510 -36.17 29.18 10.57
C CYS A 510 -37.60 29.75 10.72
N GLU A 511 -38.57 28.89 11.00
CA GLU A 511 -39.98 29.20 11.30
C GLU A 511 -40.13 29.98 12.64
N SER A 512 -39.06 30.07 13.44
CA SER A 512 -39.00 30.98 14.61
C SER A 512 -38.77 32.45 14.24
N CYS A 513 -38.57 32.75 12.96
CA CYS A 513 -38.45 34.09 12.38
C CYS A 513 -39.44 34.32 11.22
N HIS A 514 -39.78 33.27 10.46
CA HIS A 514 -40.57 33.35 9.23
C HIS A 514 -41.94 32.66 9.37
N GLN A 515 -42.98 33.22 8.74
CA GLN A 515 -44.38 32.76 8.87
C GLN A 515 -44.88 31.85 7.73
N TYR A 516 -43.98 31.47 6.83
CA TYR A 516 -44.27 30.67 5.64
C TYR A 516 -43.25 29.54 5.54
N ASP A 517 -43.62 28.48 4.82
CA ASP A 517 -42.70 27.41 4.47
C ASP A 517 -41.57 28.01 3.61
N LEU A 518 -40.35 28.02 4.14
CA LEU A 518 -39.24 28.75 3.52
C LEU A 518 -38.71 28.05 2.27
N LEU A 519 -38.90 26.73 2.17
CA LEU A 519 -38.46 25.93 1.03
C LEU A 519 -39.23 26.26 -0.26
N ASP A 520 -40.41 26.88 -0.16
CA ASP A 520 -41.16 27.45 -1.30
C ASP A 520 -40.62 28.82 -1.77
N VAL A 521 -39.68 29.43 -1.03
CA VAL A 521 -39.29 30.86 -1.19
C VAL A 521 -37.78 31.06 -1.30
N LEU A 522 -36.98 30.14 -0.77
CA LEU A 522 -35.52 30.13 -0.89
C LEU A 522 -35.11 29.24 -2.08
N ASN A 523 -34.34 29.79 -3.02
CA ASN A 523 -33.68 28.97 -4.03
C ASN A 523 -32.57 28.13 -3.36
N GLU A 524 -32.27 26.96 -3.94
CA GLU A 524 -31.21 26.06 -3.47
C GLU A 524 -29.84 26.78 -3.35
N ASP A 525 -29.53 27.70 -4.28
CA ASP A 525 -28.34 28.58 -4.26
C ASP A 525 -28.13 29.43 -2.99
N GLN A 526 -29.12 29.48 -2.08
CA GLN A 526 -29.16 30.42 -0.96
C GLN A 526 -28.96 29.76 0.41
N TYR A 527 -28.97 28.43 0.51
CA TYR A 527 -28.73 27.69 1.76
C TYR A 527 -27.89 26.45 1.52
N GLN A 528 -27.04 26.12 2.50
CA GLN A 528 -26.29 24.87 2.51
C GLN A 528 -27.12 23.78 3.21
N VAL A 529 -27.17 22.58 2.65
CA VAL A 529 -27.85 21.41 3.23
C VAL A 529 -26.83 20.44 3.77
N PHE A 530 -26.83 20.26 5.09
CA PHE A 530 -25.93 19.34 5.78
C PHE A 530 -26.71 18.12 6.26
N SER A 531 -26.72 17.10 5.40
CA SER A 531 -27.17 15.74 5.71
C SER A 531 -26.13 14.96 6.51
N TYR A 532 -26.56 13.94 7.25
CA TYR A 532 -25.66 13.01 7.93
C TYR A 532 -24.84 12.19 6.93
N ARG A 533 -23.52 12.37 6.92
CA ARG A 533 -22.63 11.72 5.94
C ARG A 533 -22.16 10.33 6.34
N HIS A 534 -21.84 9.53 5.35
CA HIS A 534 -21.31 8.17 5.49
C HIS A 534 -20.36 7.82 4.34
N TRP A 535 -19.61 6.72 4.44
CA TRP A 535 -18.62 6.34 3.43
C TRP A 535 -19.17 6.21 2.00
N ASN A 536 -20.48 5.92 1.85
CA ASN A 536 -21.18 5.84 0.58
C ASN A 536 -21.93 7.14 0.22
N THR A 537 -21.47 8.30 0.69
CA THR A 537 -22.03 9.58 0.25
C THR A 537 -21.53 9.87 -1.16
N SER A 538 -22.45 10.18 -2.08
CA SER A 538 -22.12 10.47 -3.48
C SER A 538 -21.78 11.94 -3.69
N GLN A 539 -21.09 12.26 -4.79
CA GLN A 539 -20.80 13.65 -5.18
C GLN A 539 -22.08 14.49 -5.35
N GLU A 540 -23.18 13.85 -5.77
CA GLU A 540 -24.52 14.45 -5.91
C GLU A 540 -25.17 14.83 -4.57
N GLU A 541 -24.63 14.37 -3.43
CA GLU A 541 -25.17 14.66 -2.10
C GLU A 541 -24.42 15.80 -1.38
N ILE A 542 -23.23 16.20 -1.85
CA ILE A 542 -22.29 17.08 -1.12
C ILE A 542 -22.32 18.50 -1.71
N ASP A 543 -22.32 19.50 -0.82
CA ASP A 543 -22.05 20.90 -1.17
C ASP A 543 -20.53 21.13 -1.23
N GLY A 544 -19.91 20.70 -2.35
CA GLY A 544 -18.46 20.68 -2.56
C GLY A 544 -17.92 19.29 -2.89
N ASP A 545 -16.60 19.18 -3.12
CA ASP A 545 -15.98 17.95 -3.66
C ASP A 545 -15.85 16.82 -2.62
N HIS A 546 -15.81 17.15 -1.32
CA HIS A 546 -15.53 16.19 -0.23
C HIS A 546 -16.36 16.47 1.02
N PHE A 547 -16.53 15.45 1.86
CA PHE A 547 -17.13 15.54 3.19
C PHE A 547 -16.15 15.08 4.28
N GLY A 548 -16.41 15.41 5.55
CA GLY A 548 -15.57 15.01 6.69
C GLY A 548 -15.43 16.09 7.76
N SER A 549 -16.13 17.21 7.57
CA SER A 549 -16.19 18.33 8.50
C SER A 549 -16.85 17.96 9.83
N VAL A 550 -16.83 18.90 10.76
CA VAL A 550 -17.56 18.81 12.03
C VAL A 550 -19.07 19.03 11.83
N ASP A 551 -19.48 19.52 10.66
CA ASP A 551 -20.86 19.86 10.31
C ASP A 551 -21.60 18.70 9.60
N ASP A 552 -20.86 17.85 8.89
CA ASP A 552 -21.33 16.60 8.27
C ASP A 552 -21.91 15.56 9.27
N TYR A 553 -21.70 15.76 10.57
CA TYR A 553 -22.08 14.85 11.65
C TYR A 553 -23.00 15.48 12.72
N ARG A 554 -23.52 16.70 12.50
CA ARG A 554 -24.35 17.46 13.47
C ARG A 554 -25.55 16.69 14.02
N LEU A 555 -26.14 15.80 13.22
CA LEU A 555 -27.25 14.93 13.63
C LEU A 555 -26.96 14.14 14.93
N CYS A 556 -25.70 13.74 15.13
CA CYS A 556 -25.21 13.12 16.36
C CYS A 556 -24.62 14.18 17.32
N LEU A 557 -23.78 15.09 16.80
CA LEU A 557 -22.99 16.02 17.63
C LEU A 557 -23.83 17.07 18.37
N ARG A 558 -25.06 17.39 17.92
CA ARG A 558 -26.04 18.21 18.68
C ARG A 558 -26.39 17.66 20.06
N CYS A 559 -26.14 16.38 20.31
CA CYS A 559 -26.27 15.75 21.63
C CYS A 559 -24.90 15.32 22.16
N HIS A 560 -23.96 14.92 21.30
CA HIS A 560 -22.61 14.55 21.69
C HIS A 560 -21.65 15.75 21.72
N ASN A 561 -21.93 16.72 22.58
CA ASN A 561 -21.17 17.96 22.78
C ASN A 561 -21.02 18.33 24.28
N GLU A 562 -20.16 19.30 24.55
CA GLU A 562 -19.87 19.82 25.90
C GLU A 562 -21.13 20.26 26.68
N GLU A 563 -22.09 20.97 26.08
CA GLU A 563 -23.29 21.46 26.80
C GLU A 563 -24.16 20.29 27.27
N TYR A 564 -24.40 19.32 26.38
CA TYR A 564 -25.21 18.15 26.68
C TYR A 564 -24.49 17.19 27.64
N ALA A 565 -23.19 16.98 27.50
CA ALA A 565 -22.39 16.16 28.42
C ALA A 565 -22.39 16.74 29.85
N ASN A 566 -22.21 18.07 29.99
CA ASN A 566 -22.32 18.75 31.28
C ASN A 566 -23.75 18.71 31.86
N THR A 567 -24.78 18.60 31.02
CA THR A 567 -26.20 18.56 31.45
C THR A 567 -26.67 17.14 31.79
N TYR A 568 -26.15 16.10 31.13
CA TYR A 568 -26.72 14.75 31.14
C TYR A 568 -25.64 13.66 31.33
N LYS A 569 -25.72 12.94 32.46
CA LYS A 569 -24.65 12.05 32.98
C LYS A 569 -24.26 10.81 32.15
N ASN A 570 -24.95 10.52 31.05
CA ASN A 570 -24.70 9.37 30.17
C ASN A 570 -24.31 9.82 28.74
N VAL A 571 -23.91 11.08 28.57
CA VAL A 571 -23.65 11.69 27.26
C VAL A 571 -22.19 12.11 27.19
N GLU A 572 -21.47 11.57 26.21
CA GLU A 572 -20.06 11.90 25.95
C GLU A 572 -19.96 13.06 24.95
N ASP A 573 -19.01 13.97 25.17
CA ASP A 573 -18.64 15.01 24.19
C ASP A 573 -17.73 14.41 23.10
N ILE A 574 -18.31 14.17 21.92
CA ILE A 574 -17.59 13.69 20.74
C ILE A 574 -17.24 14.85 19.81
N GLU A 575 -17.94 15.98 19.91
CA GLU A 575 -17.72 17.16 19.10
C GLU A 575 -16.33 17.75 19.32
N THR A 576 -15.89 17.88 20.58
CA THR A 576 -14.54 18.38 20.90
C THR A 576 -13.45 17.47 20.33
N HIS A 577 -13.70 16.16 20.28
CA HIS A 577 -12.81 15.18 19.68
C HIS A 577 -12.74 15.29 18.14
N TYR A 578 -13.86 15.55 17.47
CA TYR A 578 -13.92 15.78 16.01
C TYR A 578 -13.35 17.15 15.58
N LYS A 579 -13.25 18.13 16.49
CA LYS A 579 -12.58 19.42 16.23
C LYS A 579 -11.05 19.33 16.15
N ASN A 580 -10.44 18.21 16.56
CA ASN A 580 -8.99 18.01 16.51
C ASN A 580 -8.52 17.37 15.18
N THR A 581 -8.11 18.21 14.23
CA THR A 581 -7.58 17.80 12.92
C THR A 581 -6.24 17.03 12.99
N ASN A 582 -5.55 17.00 14.13
CA ASN A 582 -4.34 16.19 14.32
C ASN A 582 -4.63 14.72 14.70
N SER A 583 -5.92 14.35 14.83
CA SER A 583 -6.39 12.99 15.10
C SER A 583 -5.82 11.95 14.12
N GLY A 584 -5.51 10.74 14.60
CA GLY A 584 -5.19 9.60 13.74
C GLY A 584 -6.37 9.13 12.87
N HIS A 585 -7.61 9.45 13.26
CA HIS A 585 -8.84 9.18 12.51
C HIS A 585 -9.38 10.39 11.72
N ASN A 586 -8.56 11.45 11.60
CA ASN A 586 -8.75 12.49 10.61
C ASN A 586 -7.88 12.14 9.37
N ILE A 587 -8.54 11.76 8.28
CA ILE A 587 -7.96 11.16 7.08
C ILE A 587 -8.12 12.16 5.93
N ALA A 588 -7.02 12.59 5.33
CA ALA A 588 -7.04 13.48 4.18
C ALA A 588 -7.38 12.72 2.88
N PHE A 589 -8.10 13.37 1.96
CA PHE A 589 -8.56 12.76 0.71
C PHE A 589 -7.44 12.12 -0.12
N SER A 590 -6.24 12.72 -0.12
CA SER A 590 -5.04 12.21 -0.79
C SER A 590 -4.49 10.88 -0.24
N LYS A 591 -5.15 10.28 0.74
CA LYS A 591 -4.89 8.91 1.22
C LYS A 591 -5.99 7.91 0.90
N ILE A 592 -7.16 8.37 0.47
CA ILE A 592 -8.27 7.50 0.12
C ILE A 592 -7.98 6.87 -1.24
N LYS A 593 -8.16 5.56 -1.37
CA LYS A 593 -7.96 4.85 -2.65
C LYS A 593 -9.23 4.23 -3.23
N ASP A 594 -10.32 4.24 -2.47
CA ASP A 594 -11.48 3.37 -2.71
C ASP A 594 -12.78 4.12 -3.06
N GLY A 595 -12.63 5.30 -3.67
CA GLY A 595 -13.75 6.11 -4.19
C GLY A 595 -14.60 6.84 -3.16
N THR A 596 -14.33 6.70 -1.87
CA THR A 596 -15.03 7.48 -0.84
C THR A 596 -14.53 8.94 -0.82
N LEU A 597 -15.45 9.91 -0.85
CA LEU A 597 -15.16 11.35 -0.89
C LEU A 597 -14.82 11.96 0.50
N LEU A 598 -14.02 11.26 1.30
CA LEU A 598 -13.68 11.67 2.68
C LEU A 598 -12.42 12.56 2.71
N ASP A 599 -12.57 13.79 3.17
CA ASP A 599 -11.49 14.69 3.60
C ASP A 599 -11.78 15.20 5.03
N GLY A 600 -11.27 14.48 6.03
CA GLY A 600 -11.42 14.84 7.43
C GLY A 600 -11.80 13.66 8.33
N ASN A 601 -12.75 13.89 9.24
CA ASN A 601 -13.07 12.94 10.30
C ASN A 601 -13.88 11.74 9.80
N MET A 602 -13.49 10.54 10.23
CA MET A 602 -14.18 9.30 9.92
C MET A 602 -15.69 9.33 10.29
N PRO A 603 -16.60 8.85 9.41
CA PRO A 603 -18.02 8.75 9.72
C PRO A 603 -18.34 7.89 10.95
N CYS A 604 -19.29 8.34 11.78
CA CYS A 604 -19.84 7.52 12.86
C CYS A 604 -20.43 6.19 12.32
N ALA A 605 -21.03 6.21 11.12
CA ALA A 605 -21.55 5.03 10.42
C ALA A 605 -20.48 4.02 9.95
N THR A 606 -19.19 4.34 10.08
CA THR A 606 -18.12 3.35 9.91
C THR A 606 -18.16 2.37 11.07
N CYS A 607 -18.09 2.85 12.31
CA CYS A 607 -18.06 2.00 13.52
C CYS A 607 -19.45 1.63 14.07
N HIS A 608 -20.47 2.47 13.89
CA HIS A 608 -21.78 2.32 14.53
C HIS A 608 -22.92 2.00 13.55
N GLU A 609 -23.93 1.32 14.08
CA GLU A 609 -25.24 1.09 13.49
C GLU A 609 -26.24 2.13 13.99
N THR A 610 -27.00 2.77 13.09
CA THR A 610 -27.94 3.82 13.49
C THR A 610 -29.25 3.28 14.06
N HIS A 611 -29.71 2.10 13.62
CA HIS A 611 -31.03 1.55 13.96
C HIS A 611 -31.02 0.27 14.81
N SER A 612 -29.97 -0.57 14.69
CA SER A 612 -29.91 -1.86 15.37
C SER A 612 -28.50 -2.44 15.46
N SER A 613 -28.04 -2.71 16.68
CA SER A 613 -26.88 -3.54 17.01
C SER A 613 -27.22 -4.45 18.20
N PRO A 614 -26.55 -5.60 18.38
CA PRO A 614 -26.68 -6.39 19.60
C PRO A 614 -26.19 -5.66 20.88
N ASN A 615 -25.35 -4.62 20.80
CA ASN A 615 -24.76 -3.93 21.98
C ASN A 615 -25.32 -2.50 22.22
N ASP A 616 -25.20 -1.96 23.44
CA ASP A 616 -25.86 -0.70 23.82
C ASP A 616 -25.24 0.59 23.25
N LYS A 617 -23.95 0.58 22.89
CA LYS A 617 -23.25 1.68 22.19
C LYS A 617 -23.42 1.64 20.67
N LEU A 618 -24.20 0.69 20.17
CA LEU A 618 -24.54 0.49 18.77
C LEU A 618 -23.35 0.15 17.84
N ILE A 619 -22.23 -0.33 18.37
CA ILE A 619 -21.05 -0.71 17.58
C ILE A 619 -21.39 -1.90 16.66
N LYS A 620 -20.87 -1.94 15.44
CA LYS A 620 -21.10 -3.06 14.49
C LYS A 620 -20.58 -4.39 15.02
N SER A 621 -21.42 -5.43 14.91
CA SER A 621 -21.07 -6.80 15.33
C SER A 621 -19.87 -7.40 14.60
N GLU A 622 -19.59 -6.93 13.39
CA GLU A 622 -18.52 -7.42 12.51
C GLU A 622 -17.29 -6.49 12.51
N LEU A 623 -17.29 -5.45 13.37
CA LEU A 623 -16.10 -4.68 13.75
C LEU A 623 -15.70 -4.88 15.24
N GLY A 624 -16.61 -5.39 16.07
CA GLY A 624 -16.40 -5.57 17.51
C GLY A 624 -17.39 -6.54 18.17
N VAL A 625 -16.82 -7.55 18.82
CA VAL A 625 -17.43 -8.76 19.43
C VAL A 625 -18.61 -8.52 20.41
N ASN A 626 -19.62 -9.42 20.39
CA ASN A 626 -20.56 -9.78 21.47
C ASN A 626 -21.20 -8.71 22.38
N ALA A 627 -22.31 -8.13 21.89
CA ALA A 627 -23.61 -7.95 22.58
C ALA A 627 -23.74 -7.35 24.00
N ASP A 628 -23.09 -7.88 25.04
CA ASP A 628 -23.66 -7.85 26.41
C ASP A 628 -22.81 -7.16 27.50
N LEU A 629 -21.54 -6.81 27.20
CA LEU A 629 -20.52 -6.38 28.17
C LEU A 629 -20.29 -4.85 28.22
N LEU A 630 -21.28 -4.12 28.70
CA LEU A 630 -21.24 -2.65 28.78
C LEU A 630 -21.42 -2.10 30.20
N ILE A 631 -20.91 -2.87 31.17
CA ILE A 631 -20.35 -2.33 32.43
C ILE A 631 -18.96 -2.94 32.60
N GLY A 632 -17.91 -2.13 32.42
CA GLY A 632 -16.52 -2.52 32.62
C GLY A 632 -15.87 -3.21 31.43
N TRP A 633 -15.54 -2.44 30.38
CA TRP A 633 -14.55 -2.87 29.39
C TRP A 633 -13.21 -3.17 30.09
N SER A 634 -12.63 -4.33 29.79
CA SER A 634 -11.25 -4.62 30.14
C SER A 634 -10.30 -4.01 29.10
N SER A 635 -9.04 -3.79 29.48
CA SER A 635 -8.01 -3.37 28.52
C SER A 635 -7.79 -4.39 27.39
N SER A 636 -8.13 -5.66 27.61
CA SER A 636 -8.18 -6.68 26.55
C SER A 636 -9.30 -6.42 25.54
N ASP A 637 -10.50 -6.04 25.98
CA ASP A 637 -11.62 -5.73 25.07
C ASP A 637 -11.30 -4.49 24.22
N GLU A 638 -10.70 -3.47 24.84
CA GLU A 638 -10.25 -2.26 24.14
C GLU A 638 -9.18 -2.57 23.09
N ARG A 639 -8.19 -3.42 23.42
CA ARG A 639 -7.20 -3.91 22.45
C ARG A 639 -7.86 -4.71 21.32
N SER A 640 -8.78 -5.62 21.63
CA SER A 640 -9.51 -6.39 20.61
C SER A 640 -10.36 -5.52 19.69
N PHE A 641 -10.89 -4.39 20.17
CA PHE A 641 -11.56 -3.40 19.33
C PHE A 641 -10.57 -2.62 18.44
N CYS A 642 -9.50 -2.06 18.99
CA CYS A 642 -8.53 -1.32 18.18
C CYS A 642 -7.83 -2.21 17.13
N LEU A 643 -7.51 -3.45 17.48
CA LEU A 643 -6.82 -4.41 16.61
C LEU A 643 -7.76 -5.11 15.61
N SER A 644 -9.05 -4.78 15.56
CA SER A 644 -9.88 -5.16 14.40
C SER A 644 -9.58 -4.30 13.16
N CYS A 645 -8.98 -3.11 13.33
CA CYS A 645 -8.48 -2.28 12.22
C CYS A 645 -6.94 -2.17 12.20
N HIS A 646 -6.28 -2.07 13.38
CA HIS A 646 -4.83 -1.89 13.48
C HIS A 646 -4.06 -3.22 13.43
N ASN A 647 -4.22 -3.97 12.33
CA ASN A 647 -3.68 -5.33 12.16
C ASN A 647 -2.93 -5.56 10.85
N ASN A 648 -2.78 -4.54 9.98
CA ASN A 648 -2.20 -4.64 8.63
C ASN A 648 -3.00 -5.50 7.62
N GLU A 649 -4.17 -6.03 7.98
CA GLU A 649 -4.99 -6.90 7.12
C GLU A 649 -6.35 -6.25 6.80
N THR A 650 -6.93 -5.52 7.75
CA THR A 650 -8.24 -4.90 7.63
C THR A 650 -8.12 -3.51 7.01
N GLU A 651 -8.71 -3.37 5.83
CA GLU A 651 -8.75 -2.13 5.07
C GLU A 651 -9.96 -1.28 5.44
N VAL A 652 -9.74 0.03 5.60
CA VAL A 652 -10.80 1.03 5.65
C VAL A 652 -10.34 2.26 4.85
N PHE A 653 -11.16 2.76 3.92
CA PHE A 653 -10.82 3.89 3.03
C PHE A 653 -9.63 3.63 2.07
N GLY A 654 -9.39 2.37 1.69
CA GLY A 654 -8.23 1.97 0.87
C GLY A 654 -6.91 1.98 1.66
N ILE A 655 -7.00 2.02 2.99
CA ILE A 655 -5.88 2.12 3.92
C ILE A 655 -5.94 0.94 4.89
N THR A 656 -4.91 0.08 4.86
CA THR A 656 -4.60 -0.82 5.98
C THR A 656 -3.67 -0.11 6.96
N VAL A 657 -3.77 -0.42 8.26
CA VAL A 657 -2.91 0.22 9.29
C VAL A 657 -2.17 -0.85 10.11
N PRO A 658 -0.82 -0.90 10.08
CA PRO A 658 -0.06 -1.80 10.94
C PRO A 658 -0.08 -1.35 12.40
N LEU A 659 0.07 -2.32 13.31
CA LEU A 659 0.52 -2.05 14.68
C LEU A 659 2.06 -1.95 14.68
N PRO A 660 2.68 -0.76 14.86
CA PRO A 660 4.13 -0.64 14.82
C PRO A 660 4.77 -1.35 16.02
N MET A 661 5.60 -2.36 15.74
CA MET A 661 6.27 -3.16 16.77
C MET A 661 7.52 -2.48 17.34
N THR A 662 8.09 -1.53 16.61
CA THR A 662 9.26 -0.73 16.94
C THR A 662 8.99 0.76 16.71
N ARG A 663 9.77 1.62 17.37
CA ARG A 663 9.85 3.05 17.10
C ARG A 663 10.73 3.33 15.89
N THR A 664 10.69 4.54 15.35
CA THR A 664 11.59 4.97 14.25
C THR A 664 13.08 4.87 14.62
N ASN A 665 13.43 4.86 15.91
CA ASN A 665 14.80 4.60 16.38
C ASN A 665 15.11 3.11 16.65
N GLY A 666 14.34 2.18 16.08
CA GLY A 666 14.54 0.72 16.15
C GLY A 666 14.17 0.06 17.49
N ASN A 667 13.91 0.83 18.55
CA ASN A 667 13.59 0.26 19.87
C ASN A 667 12.19 -0.37 19.89
N PRO A 668 12.00 -1.56 20.49
CA PRO A 668 10.70 -2.23 20.55
C PRO A 668 9.69 -1.43 21.38
N ILE A 669 8.46 -1.31 20.88
CA ILE A 669 7.34 -0.73 21.62
C ILE A 669 6.77 -1.83 22.52
N GLY A 670 7.33 -1.95 23.72
CA GLY A 670 6.97 -2.99 24.70
C GLY A 670 5.45 -3.22 24.90
N PRO A 671 4.60 -2.16 24.97
CA PRO A 671 3.15 -2.33 25.06
C PRO A 671 2.43 -2.91 23.82
N HIS A 672 3.07 -2.90 22.63
CA HIS A 672 2.53 -3.49 21.40
C HIS A 672 2.98 -4.94 21.21
N GLN A 673 4.08 -5.34 21.85
CA GLN A 673 4.46 -6.74 21.98
C GLN A 673 3.39 -7.47 22.81
N SER A 674 3.04 -8.70 22.40
CA SER A 674 1.74 -9.36 22.68
C SER A 674 1.50 -9.88 24.12
N THR A 675 2.08 -9.22 25.13
CA THR A 675 1.99 -9.58 26.57
C THR A 675 1.60 -8.40 27.47
N SER A 676 1.16 -7.28 26.90
CA SER A 676 0.81 -6.06 27.64
C SER A 676 -0.63 -6.06 28.16
N ASP A 677 -0.81 -5.87 29.46
CA ASP A 677 -2.13 -5.66 30.08
C ASP A 677 -2.71 -4.26 29.80
N ARG A 678 -1.92 -3.29 29.32
CA ARG A 678 -2.33 -1.87 29.16
C ARG A 678 -3.40 -1.65 28.11
N ALA A 679 -4.19 -0.60 28.31
CA ALA A 679 -5.14 -0.13 27.31
C ALA A 679 -4.41 0.58 26.16
N CYS A 680 -5.03 0.67 24.99
CA CYS A 680 -4.57 1.55 23.92
C CYS A 680 -4.71 3.02 24.36
N SER A 681 -5.79 3.34 25.08
CA SER A 681 -6.14 4.67 25.59
C SER A 681 -5.09 5.29 26.53
N ASP A 682 -4.35 4.49 27.31
CA ASP A 682 -3.17 4.93 28.09
C ASP A 682 -2.14 5.72 27.25
N CYS A 683 -2.06 5.38 25.96
CA CYS A 683 -1.15 5.96 24.97
C CYS A 683 -1.88 6.83 23.93
N HIS A 684 -3.00 6.37 23.38
CA HIS A 684 -3.63 7.01 22.22
C HIS A 684 -4.81 7.93 22.60
N GLY A 685 -5.37 7.82 23.80
CA GLY A 685 -6.42 8.70 24.30
C GLY A 685 -5.93 10.07 24.78
N GLY A 686 -4.92 10.64 24.12
CA GLY A 686 -4.38 11.99 24.34
C GLY A 686 -4.23 12.44 25.79
N GLU A 687 -4.95 13.50 26.18
CA GLU A 687 -4.85 14.08 27.53
C GLU A 687 -5.75 13.38 28.55
N SER A 688 -6.99 13.01 28.19
CA SER A 688 -7.93 12.35 29.11
C SER A 688 -7.53 10.91 29.42
N LYS A 689 -6.81 10.26 28.49
CA LYS A 689 -6.49 8.82 28.45
C LYS A 689 -7.73 7.93 28.52
N THR A 690 -8.84 8.41 27.98
CA THR A 690 -10.09 7.65 27.87
C THR A 690 -10.13 6.85 26.57
N PHE A 691 -10.92 5.77 26.58
CA PHE A 691 -11.30 5.07 25.35
C PHE A 691 -12.04 6.00 24.38
N VAL A 692 -12.87 6.92 24.89
CA VAL A 692 -13.63 7.87 24.06
C VAL A 692 -12.68 8.75 23.23
N GLU A 693 -11.66 9.35 23.84
CA GLU A 693 -10.65 10.12 23.10
C GLU A 693 -9.84 9.23 22.16
N ALA A 694 -9.49 8.00 22.58
CA ALA A 694 -8.72 7.07 21.76
C ALA A 694 -9.47 6.55 20.52
N ALA A 695 -10.80 6.41 20.58
CA ALA A 695 -11.62 5.94 19.46
C ALA A 695 -11.96 7.06 18.47
N HIS A 696 -12.23 8.28 18.95
CA HIS A 696 -12.72 9.37 18.11
C HIS A 696 -11.63 10.39 17.72
N SER A 697 -10.58 10.54 18.54
CA SER A 697 -9.48 11.48 18.29
C SER A 697 -8.10 10.94 18.71
N PRO A 698 -7.70 9.73 18.25
CA PRO A 698 -6.45 9.12 18.70
C PRO A 698 -5.26 10.03 18.45
N SER A 699 -4.52 10.31 19.51
CA SER A 699 -3.27 11.07 19.44
C SER A 699 -2.22 10.30 18.64
N ARG A 700 -1.72 10.95 17.58
CA ARG A 700 -0.55 10.52 16.81
C ARG A 700 0.72 10.63 17.69
N ARG A 701 0.93 9.64 18.57
CA ARG A 701 2.17 9.45 19.35
C ARG A 701 3.31 9.20 18.35
N GLY A 702 4.11 10.22 18.07
CA GLY A 702 5.08 10.21 16.97
C GLY A 702 6.20 9.16 17.10
N ASN A 703 6.47 8.50 15.98
CA ASN A 703 7.74 7.98 15.45
C ASN A 703 8.83 7.56 16.46
#